data_AF-A0A1V4JJG4-F1
#
_entry.id   AF-A0A1V4JJG4-F1
#
_cell.length_a   1.000
_cell.length_b   1.000
_cell.length_c   1.000
_cell.angle_alpha   90.00
_cell.angle_beta   90.00
_cell.angle_gamma   90.00
#
_symmetry.space_group_name_H-M   'P 1'
#
loop_
_entity.id
_entity.type
_entity.pdbx_description
1 polymer ?
#
loop_
_entity_poly.entity_id
_entity_poly.type
_entity_poly.pdbx_seq_one_letter_code
_entity_poly.pdbx_strand_id
1 'polypeptide(L)'
;MPGSAQLGWVRHRLANGAEFYLSLQSLEGSWQRPRHGAPNTTHLSRDEVQSVITQVTAAHDRECLWASNVAFVVRLQARLRGFLVRREFAARRHVLREQRPAATRIQACWRGFKQRRAYQERLRYLRANTDAAIKIQAGVRMWRARKRYQERLRYFRENVKAVIKIQAFVRANKARGDYRVLVHTRSPPLSIVRRFIHLLEQSQHDFWEESEVLRLQEEVVKRIRASRQLESDLDLMDIKIGLLVKNRITLQEVVSHCKKLTKKNKEQLSELMAIDKQKGLKSLSKEKRQKLEAYQHLFYLLQTQPVYLARLIFQMPQNKSTKFMESVIFTLYNYASNPREAYLLLQLFKAALQEEIRSKVDHVHDILTGNATVIRLVVGFYRNARGQNALRQILGGPVQEVLRDKTLSIRTDPVDIYKAWINQTESQSGQKSKLPYEVSPEQALSHTEVRRRLDISIRNLLAMTDKFVSAITSSVDKIPYGMRYVAKILRTSLAEKFPKAPEEEIDKVVGNLLYYRFMNPAVVAPDGFDIVDISAGVTLHPDHRRSLGSIAKVLQHAAARKAFDGENAHLCGVNRYLEDTYHKFRRFISAACCVPEPEERFNVDEYSEMVAVAKPVIYITVGELINTHKLLLEHQDSIAPQHGDPLHELLEDLDELPTVQALVGDSVPSPADGSAEQGLAHLSKMEMSLTLTGKLVPATSSEESDARSLLLSTKQMLVDVIQSQAGDSLTEILWTRASEHEEASHEHLMRRRALREAQTPVTLKRNRSLATNNQLSMEDKKRKIIRNLRRLESLGLVDSAHQYQELINQLAKDIRNQRRYRQHRREELLKLRQTLQGLNAKTSFYEEQIDYYNQYIKTCLDNLAASNKVTGKNKKLQPLRYTATRLFEKGVLLEIEELPLSQFRNVIFDIIPCEESGRFQVKAKFMGIDMERFQLHYQDLLQLQYEGVAVMKMFDKAKVNVNLLIFLLNKKFFKK
;
A
#
# COMPACT_ATOMS: atom_id res chain seq x y z
N MET A 1 155.11 -61.93 67.83
CA MET A 1 156.08 -61.53 68.87
C MET A 1 157.25 -62.51 68.86
N PRO A 2 158.46 -62.09 69.26
CA PRO A 2 159.70 -62.21 68.47
C PRO A 2 160.74 -63.23 69.02
N GLY A 3 161.81 -63.50 68.26
CA GLY A 3 163.16 -63.81 68.83
C GLY A 3 163.78 -65.22 68.68
N SER A 4 164.82 -65.31 67.84
CA SER A 4 166.10 -66.11 67.86
C SER A 4 166.23 -67.58 68.36
N ALA A 5 166.62 -68.47 67.41
CA ALA A 5 167.62 -69.59 67.33
C ALA A 5 168.01 -70.60 68.48
N GLN A 6 167.94 -71.94 68.22
CA GLN A 6 168.99 -73.02 68.40
C GLN A 6 168.55 -74.48 67.97
N LEU A 7 169.50 -75.44 67.76
CA LEU A 7 169.54 -76.72 66.95
C LEU A 7 169.02 -78.08 67.58
N GLY A 8 168.79 -79.20 66.80
CA GLY A 8 168.42 -80.58 67.29
C GLY A 8 168.54 -81.84 66.32
N TRP A 9 168.63 -83.09 66.85
CA TRP A 9 169.16 -84.39 66.26
C TRP A 9 168.11 -85.55 65.94
N VAL A 10 168.45 -86.62 65.16
CA VAL A 10 167.55 -87.78 64.74
C VAL A 10 168.11 -89.22 65.00
N ARG A 11 167.21 -90.22 65.25
CA ARG A 11 167.49 -91.64 65.64
C ARG A 11 167.15 -92.67 64.54
N HIS A 12 168.03 -93.64 64.27
CA HIS A 12 167.76 -94.83 63.42
C HIS A 12 168.08 -96.15 64.14
N ARG A 13 167.26 -97.19 63.93
CA ARG A 13 167.45 -98.55 64.47
C ARG A 13 167.60 -99.54 63.32
N LEU A 14 168.75 -100.23 63.25
CA LEU A 14 169.08 -101.19 62.20
C LEU A 14 168.46 -102.56 62.49
N ALA A 15 168.40 -103.46 61.51
CA ALA A 15 167.73 -104.76 61.63
C ALA A 15 168.28 -105.69 62.74
N ASN A 16 169.51 -105.46 63.22
CA ASN A 16 170.11 -106.14 64.38
C ASN A 16 169.79 -105.47 65.73
N GLY A 17 169.00 -104.39 65.74
CA GLY A 17 168.57 -103.66 66.93
C GLY A 17 169.49 -102.52 67.39
N ALA A 18 170.66 -102.35 66.78
CA ALA A 18 171.60 -101.28 67.14
C ALA A 18 171.09 -99.88 66.73
N GLU A 19 171.39 -98.86 67.55
CA GLU A 19 170.88 -97.49 67.40
C GLU A 19 171.97 -96.47 67.04
N PHE A 20 171.71 -95.67 66.01
CA PHE A 20 172.59 -94.63 65.49
C PHE A 20 171.93 -93.26 65.60
N TYR A 21 172.66 -92.25 66.09
CA TYR A 21 172.20 -90.86 66.19
C TYR A 21 172.96 -89.97 65.21
N LEU A 22 172.20 -89.25 64.39
CA LEU A 22 172.72 -88.36 63.36
C LEU A 22 172.20 -86.93 63.60
N SER A 23 173.09 -85.94 63.66
CA SER A 23 172.72 -84.53 63.60
C SER A 23 172.45 -84.12 62.16
N LEU A 24 171.23 -83.67 61.85
CA LEU A 24 170.85 -83.27 60.48
C LEU A 24 171.41 -81.92 60.03
N GLN A 25 172.03 -81.15 60.93
CA GLN A 25 172.68 -79.89 60.57
C GLN A 25 174.20 -79.97 60.54
N SER A 26 174.82 -80.80 61.40
CA SER A 26 176.28 -80.98 61.41
C SER A 26 176.76 -82.23 60.66
N LEU A 27 175.87 -83.16 60.29
CA LEU A 27 176.22 -84.48 59.70
C LEU A 27 177.16 -85.33 60.56
N GLU A 28 177.34 -84.97 61.83
CA GLU A 28 178.09 -85.76 62.79
C GLU A 28 177.25 -86.95 63.21
N GLY A 29 177.82 -88.14 62.95
CA GLY A 29 177.30 -89.40 63.40
C GLY A 29 177.94 -89.76 64.73
N SER A 30 177.11 -89.95 65.74
CA SER A 30 177.56 -90.41 67.05
C SER A 30 176.77 -91.63 67.47
N TRP A 31 177.50 -92.65 67.91
CA TRP A 31 176.93 -93.81 68.58
C TRP A 31 176.70 -93.54 70.08
N GLN A 32 177.13 -92.36 70.57
CA GLN A 32 176.88 -91.83 71.92
C GLN A 32 176.04 -90.54 71.89
N ARG A 33 175.44 -90.13 73.02
CA ARG A 33 174.40 -89.09 73.05
C ARG A 33 174.91 -87.65 73.38
N PRO A 34 174.49 -86.58 72.68
CA PRO A 34 174.92 -85.18 72.94
C PRO A 34 174.20 -84.48 74.13
N ARG A 35 174.81 -83.42 74.73
CA ARG A 35 174.41 -82.81 76.03
C ARG A 35 173.61 -81.47 76.01
N HIS A 36 173.46 -80.74 74.89
CA HIS A 36 172.52 -79.59 74.82
C HIS A 36 171.75 -79.60 73.49
N GLY A 37 170.41 -79.67 73.54
CA GLY A 37 169.48 -79.69 72.39
C GLY A 37 168.77 -81.04 72.17
N ALA A 38 167.43 -81.05 72.14
CA ALA A 38 166.55 -82.24 72.24
C ALA A 38 166.35 -83.04 70.91
N PRO A 39 166.01 -84.35 70.96
CA PRO A 39 165.78 -85.18 69.77
C PRO A 39 164.35 -85.08 69.19
N ASN A 40 164.22 -84.96 67.86
CA ASN A 40 162.94 -84.74 67.15
C ASN A 40 162.37 -86.04 66.51
N THR A 41 161.04 -86.22 66.54
CA THR A 41 160.28 -87.47 66.26
C THR A 41 159.53 -87.51 64.90
N THR A 42 160.06 -86.91 63.83
CA THR A 42 159.32 -86.59 62.58
C THR A 42 159.45 -87.56 61.37
N HIS A 43 159.80 -88.86 61.51
CA HIS A 43 160.09 -89.73 60.34
C HIS A 43 159.47 -91.16 60.41
N LEU A 44 158.98 -91.69 59.26
CA LEU A 44 158.22 -92.97 59.05
C LEU A 44 159.01 -94.03 58.22
N SER A 45 158.53 -95.29 58.18
CA SER A 45 159.21 -96.51 57.66
C SER A 45 158.75 -97.00 56.26
N ARG A 46 159.52 -97.91 55.62
CA ARG A 46 159.28 -98.42 54.25
C ARG A 46 157.98 -99.21 54.09
N ASP A 47 157.55 -99.95 55.10
CA ASP A 47 156.34 -100.80 55.03
C ASP A 47 155.05 -99.96 54.99
N GLU A 48 155.05 -98.81 55.70
CA GLU A 48 153.95 -97.85 55.68
C GLU A 48 153.79 -97.21 54.29
N VAL A 49 154.88 -97.03 53.54
CA VAL A 49 154.86 -96.46 52.19
C VAL A 49 154.22 -97.41 51.18
N GLN A 50 154.46 -98.72 51.26
CA GLN A 50 153.96 -99.68 50.27
C GLN A 50 152.43 -99.82 50.29
N SER A 51 151.82 -99.81 51.48
CA SER A 51 150.36 -99.86 51.66
C SER A 51 149.66 -98.66 51.01
N VAL A 52 150.21 -97.46 51.21
CA VAL A 52 149.70 -96.22 50.62
C VAL A 52 149.76 -96.27 49.09
N ILE A 53 150.87 -96.76 48.51
CA ILE A 53 151.02 -96.86 47.05
C ILE A 53 149.92 -97.73 46.43
N THR A 54 149.64 -98.92 46.97
CA THR A 54 148.56 -99.79 46.45
C THR A 54 147.18 -99.13 46.48
N GLN A 55 146.89 -98.37 47.54
CA GLN A 55 145.63 -97.61 47.64
C GLN A 55 145.54 -96.49 46.58
N VAL A 56 146.65 -95.79 46.35
CA VAL A 56 146.72 -94.68 45.40
C VAL A 56 146.62 -95.18 43.95
N THR A 57 147.28 -96.29 43.60
CA THR A 57 147.24 -96.84 42.23
C THR A 57 145.82 -97.27 41.83
N ALA A 58 145.09 -97.96 42.71
CA ALA A 58 143.70 -98.36 42.44
C ALA A 58 142.75 -97.16 42.30
N ALA A 59 143.01 -96.06 43.00
CA ALA A 59 142.27 -94.82 42.84
C ALA A 59 142.54 -94.16 41.48
N HIS A 60 143.80 -94.19 41.01
CA HIS A 60 144.20 -93.60 39.73
C HIS A 60 143.61 -94.33 38.51
N ASP A 61 143.66 -95.67 38.49
CA ASP A 61 143.09 -96.47 37.38
C ASP A 61 141.58 -96.21 37.19
N ARG A 62 140.87 -95.98 38.30
CA ARG A 62 139.44 -95.65 38.30
C ARG A 62 139.16 -94.29 37.68
N GLU A 63 140.07 -93.33 37.85
CA GLU A 63 139.97 -91.98 37.32
C GLU A 63 140.17 -91.96 35.78
N CYS A 64 141.13 -92.75 35.26
CA CYS A 64 141.34 -92.90 33.82
C CYS A 64 140.13 -93.53 33.09
N LEU A 65 139.47 -94.53 33.70
CA LEU A 65 138.24 -95.14 33.16
C LEU A 65 137.08 -94.13 33.08
N TRP A 66 136.94 -93.25 34.07
CA TRP A 66 135.94 -92.18 34.04
C TRP A 66 136.25 -91.16 32.95
N ALA A 67 137.50 -90.72 32.81
CA ALA A 67 137.92 -89.75 31.81
C ALA A 67 137.58 -90.22 30.38
N SER A 68 137.79 -91.51 30.07
CA SER A 68 137.48 -92.07 28.73
C SER A 68 136.00 -92.10 28.35
N ASN A 69 135.07 -92.06 29.32
CA ASN A 69 133.63 -92.28 29.10
C ASN A 69 132.74 -91.02 29.22
N VAL A 70 133.30 -89.85 29.57
CA VAL A 70 132.53 -88.60 29.81
C VAL A 70 131.70 -88.16 28.59
N ALA A 71 132.26 -88.19 27.39
CA ALA A 71 131.61 -87.66 26.19
C ALA A 71 130.32 -88.41 25.81
N PHE A 72 130.25 -89.72 26.06
CA PHE A 72 129.05 -90.52 25.82
C PHE A 72 127.93 -90.17 26.81
N VAL A 73 128.27 -90.02 28.10
CA VAL A 73 127.31 -89.67 29.17
C VAL A 73 126.67 -88.31 28.91
N VAL A 74 127.44 -87.31 28.48
CA VAL A 74 126.89 -85.97 28.17
C VAL A 74 125.88 -86.04 27.02
N ARG A 75 126.15 -86.80 25.95
CA ARG A 75 125.19 -86.95 24.83
C ARG A 75 123.92 -87.67 25.26
N LEU A 76 124.01 -88.69 26.11
CA LEU A 76 122.85 -89.39 26.65
C LEU A 76 122.01 -88.46 27.54
N GLN A 77 122.67 -87.70 28.42
CA GLN A 77 122.00 -86.72 29.28
C GLN A 77 121.28 -85.64 28.48
N ALA A 78 121.88 -85.13 27.40
CA ALA A 78 121.24 -84.15 26.53
C ALA A 78 119.97 -84.72 25.85
N ARG A 79 120.02 -85.96 25.36
CA ARG A 79 118.85 -86.63 24.75
C ARG A 79 117.74 -86.89 25.77
N LEU A 80 118.09 -87.32 26.98
CA LEU A 80 117.13 -87.54 28.07
C LEU A 80 116.48 -86.22 28.53
N ARG A 81 117.27 -85.16 28.72
CA ARG A 81 116.73 -83.82 29.06
C ARG A 81 115.80 -83.31 27.95
N GLY A 82 116.19 -83.47 26.68
CA GLY A 82 115.37 -83.08 25.54
C GLY A 82 114.08 -83.91 25.39
N PHE A 83 114.07 -85.17 25.80
CA PHE A 83 112.85 -86.00 25.84
C PHE A 83 111.91 -85.55 26.96
N LEU A 84 112.42 -85.30 28.16
CA LEU A 84 111.62 -84.88 29.32
C LEU A 84 110.92 -83.54 29.06
N VAL A 85 111.62 -82.54 28.51
CA VAL A 85 111.01 -81.24 28.18
C VAL A 85 109.93 -81.37 27.10
N ARG A 86 110.16 -82.19 26.07
CA ARG A 86 109.16 -82.42 25.02
C ARG A 86 107.93 -83.16 25.54
N ARG A 87 108.11 -84.10 26.48
CA ARG A 87 107.00 -84.79 27.16
C ARG A 87 106.17 -83.81 28.00
N GLU A 88 106.81 -82.96 28.77
CA GLU A 88 106.14 -81.96 29.61
C GLU A 88 105.39 -80.92 28.76
N PHE A 89 106.01 -80.43 27.68
CA PHE A 89 105.34 -79.51 26.75
C PHE A 89 104.15 -80.16 26.02
N ALA A 90 104.29 -81.42 25.58
CA ALA A 90 103.19 -82.16 24.95
C ALA A 90 102.02 -82.37 25.92
N ALA A 91 102.30 -82.72 27.18
CA ALA A 91 101.29 -82.85 28.23
C ALA A 91 100.57 -81.52 28.48
N ARG A 92 101.31 -80.42 28.65
CA ARG A 92 100.73 -79.08 28.87
C ARG A 92 99.88 -78.62 27.68
N ARG A 93 100.32 -78.90 26.45
CA ARG A 93 99.58 -78.58 25.23
C ARG A 93 98.31 -79.41 25.09
N HIS A 94 98.32 -80.68 25.52
CA HIS A 94 97.13 -81.53 25.54
C HIS A 94 96.07 -80.96 26.48
N VAL A 95 96.45 -80.65 27.72
CA VAL A 95 95.55 -80.05 28.72
C VAL A 95 94.95 -78.74 28.21
N LEU A 96 95.75 -77.87 27.60
CA LEU A 96 95.24 -76.60 27.04
C LEU A 96 94.27 -76.81 25.86
N ARG A 97 94.46 -77.86 25.05
CA ARG A 97 93.56 -78.19 23.94
C ARG A 97 92.25 -78.79 24.44
N GLU A 98 92.30 -79.68 25.43
CA GLU A 98 91.10 -80.24 26.08
C GLU A 98 90.25 -79.17 26.75
N GLN A 99 90.89 -78.14 27.34
CA GLN A 99 90.17 -77.07 28.04
C GLN A 99 89.70 -75.91 27.13
N ARG A 100 90.04 -75.93 25.84
CA ARG A 100 89.65 -74.89 24.86
C ARG A 100 88.12 -74.69 24.71
N PRO A 101 87.28 -75.75 24.70
CA PRO A 101 85.83 -75.58 24.65
C PRO A 101 85.28 -74.88 25.89
N ALA A 102 85.84 -75.17 27.08
CA ALA A 102 85.44 -74.52 28.33
C ALA A 102 85.77 -73.01 28.31
N ALA A 103 86.97 -72.62 27.88
CA ALA A 103 87.34 -71.21 27.73
C ALA A 103 86.42 -70.46 26.75
N THR A 104 86.08 -71.10 25.62
CA THR A 104 85.19 -70.51 24.61
C THR A 104 83.77 -70.32 25.17
N ARG A 105 83.27 -71.30 25.95
CA ARG A 105 81.95 -71.24 26.61
C ARG A 105 81.90 -70.13 27.67
N ILE A 106 82.97 -69.96 28.46
CA ILE A 106 83.10 -68.87 29.44
C ILE A 106 83.13 -67.51 28.73
N GLN A 107 83.91 -67.36 27.65
CA GLN A 107 83.97 -66.11 26.88
C GLN A 107 82.62 -65.77 26.22
N ALA A 108 81.93 -66.76 25.66
CA ALA A 108 80.59 -66.56 25.09
C ALA A 108 79.58 -66.13 26.17
N CYS A 109 79.64 -66.76 27.36
CA CYS A 109 78.81 -66.39 28.50
C CYS A 109 79.10 -64.94 28.96
N TRP A 110 80.37 -64.55 29.04
CA TRP A 110 80.77 -63.20 29.41
C TRP A 110 80.33 -62.14 28.38
N ARG A 111 80.51 -62.40 27.08
CA ARG A 111 80.04 -61.52 26.00
C ARG A 111 78.51 -61.37 26.05
N GLY A 112 77.80 -62.47 26.25
CA GLY A 112 76.35 -62.47 26.43
C GLY A 112 75.92 -61.66 27.65
N PHE A 113 76.61 -61.82 28.79
CA PHE A 113 76.36 -61.05 30.01
C PHE A 113 76.58 -59.54 29.77
N LYS A 114 77.70 -59.15 29.15
CA LYS A 114 78.02 -57.75 28.85
C LYS A 114 76.94 -57.10 27.96
N GLN A 115 76.50 -57.77 26.91
CA GLN A 115 75.46 -57.24 26.02
C GLN A 115 74.09 -57.16 26.69
N ARG A 116 73.71 -58.17 27.46
CA ARG A 116 72.46 -58.15 28.25
C ARG A 116 72.45 -57.02 29.26
N ARG A 117 73.60 -56.75 29.92
CA ARG A 117 73.76 -55.63 30.83
C ARG A 117 73.60 -54.29 30.12
N ALA A 118 74.26 -54.07 28.97
CA ALA A 118 74.12 -52.85 28.19
C ALA A 118 72.68 -52.61 27.68
N TYR A 119 72.00 -53.68 27.23
CA TYR A 119 70.59 -53.61 26.85
C TYR A 119 69.69 -53.25 28.04
N GLN A 120 69.89 -53.89 29.19
CA GLN A 120 69.14 -53.57 30.40
C GLN A 120 69.39 -52.13 30.88
N GLU A 121 70.62 -51.63 30.80
CA GLU A 121 70.95 -50.24 31.12
C GLU A 121 70.23 -49.26 30.19
N ARG A 122 70.19 -49.54 28.87
CA ARG A 122 69.44 -48.71 27.91
C ARG A 122 67.93 -48.78 28.13
N LEU A 123 67.40 -49.97 28.43
CA LEU A 123 65.98 -50.14 28.74
C LEU A 123 65.60 -49.44 30.04
N ARG A 124 66.46 -49.49 31.07
CA ARG A 124 66.30 -48.72 32.31
C ARG A 124 66.35 -47.22 32.03
N TYR A 125 67.25 -46.73 31.18
CA TYR A 125 67.29 -45.32 30.79
C TYR A 125 66.00 -44.87 30.11
N LEU A 126 65.49 -45.66 29.16
CA LEU A 126 64.23 -45.34 28.48
C LEU A 126 63.04 -45.39 29.44
N ARG A 127 62.98 -46.41 30.31
CA ARG A 127 61.94 -46.53 31.36
C ARG A 127 62.00 -45.40 32.39
N ALA A 128 63.19 -44.95 32.77
CA ALA A 128 63.36 -43.82 33.68
C ALA A 128 62.87 -42.50 33.07
N ASN A 129 62.83 -42.39 31.74
CA ASN A 129 62.44 -41.18 31.02
C ASN A 129 61.08 -41.30 30.31
N THR A 130 60.29 -42.36 30.56
CA THR A 130 58.94 -42.49 29.96
C THR A 130 58.03 -41.35 30.35
N ASP A 131 58.08 -40.91 31.61
CA ASP A 131 57.20 -39.84 32.10
C ASP A 131 57.52 -38.50 31.43
N ALA A 132 58.80 -38.22 31.15
CA ALA A 132 59.20 -37.04 30.41
C ALA A 132 58.71 -37.09 28.95
N ALA A 133 58.84 -38.24 28.28
CA ALA A 133 58.33 -38.43 26.93
C ALA A 133 56.79 -38.30 26.86
N ILE A 134 56.08 -38.89 27.83
CA ILE A 134 54.62 -38.77 27.96
C ILE A 134 54.22 -37.30 28.18
N LYS A 135 54.92 -36.55 29.03
CA LYS A 135 54.67 -35.11 29.24
C LYS A 135 54.85 -34.31 27.95
N ILE A 136 55.91 -34.55 27.18
CA ILE A 136 56.15 -33.89 25.89
C ILE A 136 55.05 -34.25 24.89
N GLN A 137 54.71 -35.54 24.76
CA GLN A 137 53.65 -36.01 23.87
C GLN A 137 52.29 -35.42 24.25
N ALA A 138 51.96 -35.37 25.54
CA ALA A 138 50.75 -34.75 26.05
C ALA A 138 50.72 -33.25 25.74
N GLY A 139 51.84 -32.54 25.92
CA GLY A 139 52.00 -31.12 25.56
C GLY A 139 51.73 -30.86 24.08
N VAL A 140 52.30 -31.68 23.20
CA VAL A 140 52.09 -31.57 21.74
C VAL A 140 50.64 -31.91 21.35
N ARG A 141 50.05 -32.96 21.93
CA ARG A 141 48.64 -33.33 21.72
C ARG A 141 47.70 -32.20 22.14
N MET A 142 47.93 -31.62 23.32
CA MET A 142 47.19 -30.47 23.84
C MET A 142 47.34 -29.24 22.93
N TRP A 143 48.57 -28.90 22.53
CA TRP A 143 48.80 -27.76 21.64
C TRP A 143 48.06 -27.91 20.30
N ARG A 144 48.11 -29.11 19.70
CA ARG A 144 47.40 -29.40 18.45
C ARG A 144 45.88 -29.28 18.61
N ALA A 145 45.33 -29.75 19.73
CA ALA A 145 43.91 -29.61 20.04
C ALA A 145 43.51 -28.15 20.26
N ARG A 146 44.32 -27.39 21.00
CA ARG A 146 44.08 -25.97 21.30
C ARG A 146 44.15 -25.11 20.04
N LYS A 147 45.10 -25.38 19.15
CA LYS A 147 45.21 -24.73 17.83
C LYS A 147 43.95 -24.96 16.98
N ARG A 148 43.50 -26.22 16.83
CA ARG A 148 42.26 -26.55 16.10
C ARG A 148 41.02 -25.86 16.69
N TYR A 149 40.91 -25.83 18.02
CA TYR A 149 39.81 -25.14 18.69
C TYR A 149 39.84 -23.62 18.43
N GLN A 150 41.01 -22.99 18.53
CA GLN A 150 41.17 -21.55 18.27
C GLN A 150 40.88 -21.19 16.81
N GLU A 151 41.32 -22.00 15.85
CA GLU A 151 40.98 -21.83 14.42
C GLU A 151 39.46 -21.90 14.20
N ARG A 152 38.79 -22.88 14.81
CA ARG A 152 37.32 -23.02 14.73
C ARG A 152 36.59 -21.85 15.40
N LEU A 153 37.08 -21.39 16.55
CA LEU A 153 36.51 -20.24 17.25
C LEU A 153 36.69 -18.95 16.42
N ARG A 154 37.85 -18.78 15.78
CA ARG A 154 38.14 -17.66 14.87
C ARG A 154 37.20 -17.68 13.67
N TYR A 155 37.03 -18.83 13.02
CA TYR A 155 36.09 -19.02 11.93
C TYR A 155 34.66 -18.62 12.32
N PHE A 156 34.17 -19.05 13.49
CA PHE A 156 32.84 -18.65 13.95
C PHE A 156 32.75 -17.16 14.28
N ARG A 157 33.79 -16.57 14.90
CA ARG A 157 33.85 -15.13 15.20
C ARG A 157 33.82 -14.25 13.95
N GLU A 158 34.57 -14.63 12.92
CA GLU A 158 34.59 -13.92 11.63
C GLU A 158 33.23 -14.03 10.91
N ASN A 159 32.54 -15.16 11.06
CA ASN A 159 31.27 -15.44 10.38
C ASN A 159 30.00 -15.12 11.20
N VAL A 160 30.10 -14.47 12.38
CA VAL A 160 28.93 -14.14 13.22
C VAL A 160 27.87 -13.37 12.44
N LYS A 161 28.27 -12.40 11.61
CA LYS A 161 27.33 -11.60 10.80
C LYS A 161 26.54 -12.48 9.81
N ALA A 162 27.18 -13.47 9.20
CA ALA A 162 26.52 -14.42 8.30
C ALA A 162 25.55 -15.33 9.07
N VAL A 163 25.96 -15.83 10.24
CA VAL A 163 25.08 -16.63 11.11
C VAL A 163 23.86 -15.83 11.56
N ILE A 164 24.01 -14.56 11.95
CA ILE A 164 22.90 -13.68 12.31
C ILE A 164 21.95 -13.49 11.12
N LYS A 165 22.47 -13.29 9.90
CA LYS A 165 21.64 -13.19 8.69
C LYS A 165 20.86 -14.49 8.41
N ILE A 166 21.51 -15.65 8.52
CA ILE A 166 20.85 -16.96 8.34
C ILE A 166 19.80 -17.18 9.43
N GLN A 167 20.13 -16.92 10.69
CA GLN A 167 19.19 -17.02 11.81
C GLN A 167 18.00 -16.07 11.62
N ALA A 168 18.23 -14.83 11.19
CA ALA A 168 17.18 -13.87 10.89
C ALA A 168 16.30 -14.36 9.73
N PHE A 169 16.89 -14.90 8.67
CA PHE A 169 16.15 -15.48 7.55
C PHE A 169 15.30 -16.69 7.97
N VAL A 170 15.87 -17.63 8.73
CA VAL A 170 15.15 -18.81 9.24
C VAL A 170 14.03 -18.39 10.20
N ARG A 171 14.28 -17.45 11.11
CA ARG A 171 13.25 -16.88 12.01
C ARG A 171 12.13 -16.21 11.21
N ALA A 172 12.48 -15.42 10.20
CA ALA A 172 11.50 -14.77 9.31
C ALA A 172 10.70 -15.80 8.50
N ASN A 173 11.34 -16.86 8.00
CA ASN A 173 10.67 -17.91 7.24
C ASN A 173 9.71 -18.72 8.13
N LYS A 174 10.11 -19.04 9.37
CA LYS A 174 9.24 -19.65 10.37
C LYS A 174 8.04 -18.75 10.69
N ALA A 175 8.27 -17.45 10.93
CA ALA A 175 7.19 -16.49 11.17
C ALA A 175 6.23 -16.36 9.98
N ARG A 176 6.74 -16.39 8.73
CA ARG A 176 5.91 -16.43 7.51
C ARG A 176 5.11 -17.72 7.39
N GLY A 177 5.71 -18.86 7.75
CA GLY A 177 5.03 -20.15 7.82
C GLY A 177 3.86 -20.12 8.80
N ASP A 178 4.12 -19.71 10.05
CA ASP A 178 3.10 -19.55 11.09
C ASP A 178 1.99 -18.59 10.63
N TYR A 179 2.36 -17.50 9.96
CA TYR A 179 1.41 -16.54 9.40
C TYR A 179 0.57 -17.14 8.26
N ARG A 180 1.16 -17.93 7.36
CA ARG A 180 0.43 -18.61 6.28
C ARG A 180 -0.60 -19.56 6.85
N VAL A 181 -0.25 -20.30 7.91
CA VAL A 181 -1.18 -21.18 8.64
C VAL A 181 -2.32 -20.36 9.24
N LEU A 182 -2.03 -19.21 9.87
CA LEU A 182 -3.08 -18.32 10.40
C LEU A 182 -4.03 -17.80 9.32
N VAL A 183 -3.57 -17.54 8.09
CA VAL A 183 -4.37 -16.91 7.02
C VAL A 183 -5.13 -17.90 6.13
N HIS A 184 -4.68 -19.15 6.01
CA HIS A 184 -5.31 -20.11 5.09
C HIS A 184 -6.05 -21.24 5.80
N THR A 185 -5.67 -21.57 7.04
CA THR A 185 -6.31 -22.65 7.81
C THR A 185 -7.62 -22.14 8.41
N ARG A 186 -8.67 -22.97 8.40
CA ARG A 186 -9.97 -22.67 9.04
C ARG A 186 -9.87 -22.72 10.57
N SER A 187 -9.04 -23.61 11.10
CA SER A 187 -8.82 -23.83 12.53
C SER A 187 -7.33 -23.75 12.90
N PRO A 188 -6.77 -22.54 13.10
CA PRO A 188 -5.37 -22.40 13.51
C PRO A 188 -5.18 -22.82 14.99
N PRO A 189 -4.03 -23.43 15.34
CA PRO A 189 -3.73 -23.80 16.72
C PRO A 189 -3.49 -22.56 17.58
N LEU A 190 -3.81 -22.66 18.87
CA LEU A 190 -3.71 -21.57 19.85
C LEU A 190 -2.29 -20.97 19.93
N SER A 191 -1.27 -21.82 19.82
CA SER A 191 0.13 -21.41 19.83
C SER A 191 0.51 -20.44 18.69
N ILE A 192 -0.13 -20.58 17.52
CA ILE A 192 0.02 -19.65 16.39
C ILE A 192 -0.79 -18.39 16.63
N VAL A 193 -2.06 -18.51 17.05
CA VAL A 193 -2.93 -17.35 17.34
C VAL A 193 -2.30 -16.44 18.40
N ARG A 194 -1.73 -17.01 19.47
CA ARG A 194 -1.03 -16.28 20.53
C ARG A 194 0.13 -15.42 20.01
N ARG A 195 0.95 -15.95 19.09
CA ARG A 195 2.06 -15.18 18.50
C ARG A 195 1.59 -13.94 17.75
N PHE A 196 0.39 -13.98 17.18
CA PHE A 196 -0.19 -12.89 16.40
C PHE A 196 -1.28 -12.10 17.15
N ILE A 197 -1.58 -12.43 18.40
CA ILE A 197 -2.68 -11.82 19.15
C ILE A 197 -2.44 -10.33 19.43
N HIS A 198 -1.17 -9.95 19.59
CA HIS A 198 -0.77 -8.54 19.73
C HIS A 198 -1.17 -7.69 18.51
N LEU A 199 -1.45 -8.29 17.35
CA LEU A 199 -1.96 -7.58 16.17
C LEU A 199 -3.41 -7.10 16.35
N LEU A 200 -4.17 -7.66 17.30
CA LEU A 200 -5.49 -7.14 17.69
C LEU A 200 -5.37 -5.85 18.50
N GLU A 201 -4.23 -5.60 19.15
CA GLU A 201 -4.01 -4.32 19.82
C GLU A 201 -3.95 -3.19 18.80
N GLN A 202 -4.70 -2.13 19.04
CA GLN A 202 -4.64 -0.91 18.25
C GLN A 202 -3.35 -0.16 18.60
N SER A 203 -2.51 0.07 17.60
CA SER A 203 -1.25 0.80 17.77
C SER A 203 -1.51 2.31 17.87
N GLN A 204 -0.60 3.09 18.47
CA GLN A 204 -0.70 4.56 18.43
C GLN A 204 -0.77 5.09 16.99
N HIS A 205 -0.07 4.42 16.07
CA HIS A 205 -0.14 4.74 14.64
C HIS A 205 -1.53 4.48 14.06
N ASP A 206 -2.23 3.43 14.51
CA ASP A 206 -3.62 3.15 14.09
C ASP A 206 -4.56 4.29 14.50
N PHE A 207 -4.37 4.89 15.69
CA PHE A 207 -5.13 6.05 16.14
C PHE A 207 -4.80 7.33 15.34
N TRP A 208 -3.52 7.55 15.03
CA TRP A 208 -3.09 8.67 14.18
C TRP A 208 -3.67 8.55 12.77
N GLU A 209 -3.60 7.37 12.15
CA GLU A 209 -4.20 7.11 10.83
C GLU A 209 -5.71 7.38 10.86
N GLU A 210 -6.42 6.91 11.90
CA GLU A 210 -7.87 7.14 12.04
C GLU A 210 -8.20 8.64 12.24
N SER A 211 -7.44 9.34 13.09
CA SER A 211 -7.62 10.78 13.28
C SER A 211 -7.38 11.56 11.98
N GLU A 212 -6.41 11.14 11.18
CA GLU A 212 -6.13 11.75 9.88
C GLU A 212 -7.23 11.44 8.85
N VAL A 213 -7.81 10.23 8.88
CA VAL A 213 -8.99 9.90 8.06
C VAL A 213 -10.14 10.85 8.40
N LEU A 214 -10.49 11.01 9.67
CA LEU A 214 -11.57 11.91 10.09
C LEU A 214 -11.30 13.36 9.68
N ARG A 215 -10.07 13.84 9.87
CA ARG A 215 -9.67 15.20 9.47
C ARG A 215 -9.79 15.41 7.95
N LEU A 216 -9.35 14.44 7.15
CA LEU A 216 -9.46 14.52 5.69
C LEU A 216 -10.90 14.38 5.21
N GLN A 217 -11.72 13.56 5.86
CA GLN A 217 -13.16 13.44 5.56
C GLN A 217 -13.87 14.78 5.78
N GLU A 218 -13.62 15.44 6.91
CA GLU A 218 -14.15 16.77 7.19
C GLU A 218 -13.80 17.76 6.07
N GLU A 219 -12.51 17.82 5.71
CA GLU A 219 -12.03 18.73 4.66
C GLU A 219 -12.65 18.39 3.30
N VAL A 220 -12.80 17.10 2.95
CA VAL A 220 -13.42 16.68 1.69
C VAL A 220 -14.90 17.09 1.65
N VAL A 221 -15.67 16.90 2.71
CA VAL A 221 -17.09 17.31 2.75
C VAL A 221 -17.23 18.82 2.62
N LYS A 222 -16.40 19.59 3.33
CA LYS A 222 -16.32 21.05 3.21
C LYS A 222 -16.00 21.50 1.79
N ARG A 223 -15.00 20.90 1.16
CA ARG A 223 -14.59 21.20 -0.22
C ARG A 223 -15.67 20.84 -1.24
N ILE A 224 -16.36 19.70 -1.08
CA ILE A 224 -17.47 19.30 -1.96
C ILE A 224 -18.60 20.35 -1.90
N ARG A 225 -18.97 20.80 -0.70
CA ARG A 225 -20.00 21.83 -0.53
C ARG A 225 -19.59 23.17 -1.14
N ALA A 226 -18.38 23.63 -0.83
CA ALA A 226 -17.84 24.86 -1.41
C ALA A 226 -17.82 24.80 -2.94
N SER A 227 -17.39 23.67 -3.51
CA SER A 227 -17.38 23.43 -4.96
C SER A 227 -18.79 23.44 -5.57
N ARG A 228 -19.78 22.80 -4.93
CA ARG A 228 -21.19 22.83 -5.39
C ARG A 228 -21.80 24.24 -5.32
N GLN A 229 -21.46 25.00 -4.29
CA GLN A 229 -21.92 26.38 -4.16
C GLN A 229 -21.33 27.24 -5.28
N LEU A 230 -20.03 27.11 -5.56
CA LEU A 230 -19.37 27.79 -6.68
C LEU A 230 -19.99 27.41 -8.03
N GLU A 231 -20.29 26.13 -8.25
CA GLU A 231 -20.96 25.65 -9.46
C GLU A 231 -22.35 26.27 -9.64
N SER A 232 -23.18 26.28 -8.59
CA SER A 232 -24.50 26.94 -8.65
C SER A 232 -24.40 28.44 -8.86
N ASP A 233 -23.36 29.09 -8.31
CA ASP A 233 -23.13 30.52 -8.46
C ASP A 233 -22.64 30.86 -9.89
N LEU A 234 -21.84 29.98 -10.49
CA LEU A 234 -21.41 30.03 -11.90
C LEU A 234 -22.59 29.83 -12.84
N ASP A 235 -23.41 28.79 -12.65
CA ASP A 235 -24.62 28.54 -13.45
C ASP A 235 -25.55 29.76 -13.47
N LEU A 236 -25.73 30.39 -12.31
CA LEU A 236 -26.56 31.58 -12.18
C LEU A 236 -25.93 32.77 -12.92
N MET A 237 -24.60 32.88 -12.91
CA MET A 237 -23.89 33.88 -13.70
C MET A 237 -24.01 33.60 -15.21
N ASP A 238 -23.92 32.36 -15.66
CA ASP A 238 -24.12 31.96 -17.06
C ASP A 238 -25.55 32.26 -17.52
N ILE A 239 -26.56 31.97 -16.70
CA ILE A 239 -27.95 32.35 -16.96
C ILE A 239 -28.06 33.88 -17.07
N LYS A 240 -27.44 34.64 -16.17
CA LYS A 240 -27.48 36.11 -16.19
C LYS A 240 -26.74 36.70 -17.40
N ILE A 241 -25.59 36.15 -17.77
CA ILE A 241 -24.86 36.54 -18.98
C ILE A 241 -25.68 36.19 -20.22
N GLY A 242 -26.28 34.99 -20.27
CA GLY A 242 -27.18 34.60 -21.35
C GLY A 242 -28.43 35.49 -21.45
N LEU A 243 -28.99 35.92 -20.32
CA LEU A 243 -30.10 36.87 -20.26
C LEU A 243 -29.67 38.29 -20.64
N LEU A 244 -28.43 38.68 -20.35
CA LEU A 244 -27.85 39.93 -20.82
C LEU A 244 -27.64 39.94 -22.34
N VAL A 245 -27.14 38.84 -22.91
CA VAL A 245 -27.03 38.64 -24.36
C VAL A 245 -28.42 38.67 -25.02
N LYS A 246 -29.45 38.16 -24.33
CA LYS A 246 -30.86 38.23 -24.77
C LYS A 246 -31.57 39.55 -24.39
N ASN A 247 -30.84 40.57 -23.94
CA ASN A 247 -31.33 41.90 -23.58
C ASN A 247 -32.46 41.93 -22.51
N ARG A 248 -32.56 40.91 -21.65
CA ARG A 248 -33.60 40.78 -20.61
C ARG A 248 -33.18 41.28 -19.23
N ILE A 249 -31.89 41.55 -19.02
CA ILE A 249 -31.31 42.00 -17.74
C ILE A 249 -30.31 43.14 -18.00
N THR A 250 -30.23 44.10 -17.08
CA THR A 250 -29.26 45.20 -17.15
C THR A 250 -27.84 44.74 -16.77
N LEU A 251 -26.82 45.30 -17.45
CA LEU A 251 -25.40 45.01 -17.14
C LEU A 251 -25.05 45.28 -15.67
N GLN A 252 -25.75 46.21 -15.01
CA GLN A 252 -25.57 46.56 -13.61
C GLN A 252 -25.98 45.43 -12.65
N GLU A 253 -27.03 44.66 -12.98
CA GLU A 253 -27.47 43.50 -12.19
C GLU A 253 -26.46 42.35 -12.27
N VAL A 254 -25.86 42.12 -13.45
CA VAL A 254 -24.78 41.13 -13.64
C VAL A 254 -23.53 41.54 -12.84
N VAL A 255 -23.14 42.82 -12.89
CA VAL A 255 -22.01 43.36 -12.13
C VAL A 255 -22.23 43.28 -10.62
N SER A 256 -23.46 43.51 -10.13
CA SER A 256 -23.79 43.38 -8.71
C SER A 256 -23.61 41.94 -8.21
N HIS A 257 -23.90 40.95 -9.06
CA HIS A 257 -23.71 39.54 -8.75
C HIS A 257 -22.23 39.16 -8.72
N CYS A 258 -21.45 39.60 -9.72
CA CYS A 258 -20.00 39.40 -9.77
C CYS A 258 -19.26 40.00 -8.57
N LYS A 259 -19.65 41.21 -8.12
CA LYS A 259 -19.08 41.84 -6.92
C LYS A 259 -19.40 41.07 -5.63
N LYS A 260 -20.59 40.45 -5.53
CA LYS A 260 -20.96 39.59 -4.39
C LYS A 260 -20.12 38.31 -4.37
N LEU A 261 -19.83 37.71 -5.52
CA LEU A 261 -19.00 36.50 -5.62
C LEU A 261 -17.54 36.76 -5.28
N THR A 262 -16.93 37.82 -5.83
CA THR A 262 -15.54 38.20 -5.52
C THR A 262 -15.34 38.60 -4.06
N LYS A 263 -16.32 39.25 -3.43
CA LYS A 263 -16.29 39.56 -1.99
C LYS A 263 -16.39 38.28 -1.14
N LYS A 264 -17.30 37.36 -1.48
CA LYS A 264 -17.43 36.06 -0.81
C LYS A 264 -16.17 35.19 -0.92
N ASN A 265 -15.52 35.13 -2.08
CA ASN A 265 -14.27 34.37 -2.25
C ASN A 265 -13.15 34.94 -1.37
N LYS A 266 -13.06 36.28 -1.23
CA LYS A 266 -12.06 36.94 -0.39
C LYS A 266 -12.32 36.75 1.10
N GLU A 267 -13.58 36.71 1.51
CA GLU A 267 -14.01 36.41 2.89
C GLU A 267 -13.81 34.92 3.25
N GLN A 268 -14.15 33.99 2.34
CA GLN A 268 -13.93 32.55 2.52
C GLN A 268 -12.45 32.17 2.59
N LEU A 269 -11.59 32.81 1.78
CA LEU A 269 -10.13 32.63 1.86
C LEU A 269 -9.56 33.16 3.19
N SER A 270 -10.13 34.25 3.70
CA SER A 270 -9.78 34.82 5.00
C SER A 270 -10.26 33.96 6.18
N GLU A 271 -11.42 33.31 6.07
CA GLU A 271 -11.93 32.34 7.06
C GLU A 271 -11.09 31.06 7.08
N LEU A 272 -10.65 30.55 5.91
CA LEU A 272 -9.74 29.41 5.80
C LEU A 272 -8.36 29.67 6.41
N MET A 273 -7.92 30.93 6.52
CA MET A 273 -6.68 31.29 7.23
C MET A 273 -6.89 31.58 8.72
N ALA A 274 -8.13 31.73 9.18
CA ALA A 274 -8.50 32.01 10.57
C ALA A 274 -8.84 30.74 11.39
N ILE A 275 -8.42 29.56 10.92
CA ILE A 275 -8.76 28.24 11.50
C ILE A 275 -8.29 28.06 12.95
N ASP A 276 -7.36 28.88 13.45
CA ASP A 276 -6.82 28.73 14.81
C ASP A 276 -7.63 29.41 15.93
N LYS A 277 -8.78 30.05 15.64
CA LYS A 277 -9.54 30.81 16.66
C LYS A 277 -11.06 30.59 16.70
N GLN A 278 -11.60 29.51 16.14
CA GLN A 278 -12.99 29.14 16.43
C GLN A 278 -13.05 28.22 17.66
N LYS A 279 -13.28 28.83 18.82
CA LYS A 279 -13.77 28.15 20.03
C LYS A 279 -15.16 27.57 19.75
N GLY A 280 -15.23 26.44 19.05
CA GLY A 280 -16.47 25.69 18.85
C GLY A 280 -16.93 25.01 20.14
N LEU A 281 -18.23 25.14 20.45
CA LEU A 281 -19.05 24.22 21.25
C LEU A 281 -18.70 23.99 22.74
N LYS A 282 -17.59 24.51 23.28
CA LYS A 282 -17.21 24.31 24.71
C LYS A 282 -18.01 25.14 25.72
N SER A 283 -18.90 26.03 25.28
CA SER A 283 -19.73 26.89 26.13
C SER A 283 -21.24 26.66 25.96
N LEU A 284 -21.67 25.43 25.69
CA LEU A 284 -23.08 25.08 25.57
C LEU A 284 -23.67 24.69 26.95
N SER A 285 -24.88 25.17 27.25
CA SER A 285 -25.64 24.76 28.44
C SER A 285 -25.94 23.25 28.43
N LYS A 286 -26.21 22.67 29.61
CA LYS A 286 -26.49 21.24 29.78
C LYS A 286 -27.65 20.75 28.87
N GLU A 287 -28.69 21.56 28.74
CA GLU A 287 -29.86 21.28 27.89
C GLU A 287 -29.50 21.25 26.39
N LYS A 288 -28.68 22.20 25.92
CA LYS A 288 -28.24 22.24 24.51
C LYS A 288 -27.39 21.02 24.15
N ARG A 289 -26.59 20.53 25.09
CA ARG A 289 -25.80 19.30 24.91
C ARG A 289 -26.69 18.06 24.83
N GLN A 290 -27.73 17.97 25.66
CA GLN A 290 -28.71 16.88 25.62
C GLN A 290 -29.49 16.87 24.29
N LYS A 291 -29.94 18.03 23.80
CA LYS A 291 -30.58 18.12 22.47
C LYS A 291 -29.65 17.70 21.34
N LEU A 292 -28.37 18.08 21.37
CA LEU A 292 -27.39 17.64 20.37
C LEU A 292 -27.14 16.12 20.44
N GLU A 293 -27.12 15.53 21.63
CA GLU A 293 -27.02 14.09 21.83
C GLU A 293 -28.28 13.37 21.29
N ALA A 294 -29.48 13.93 21.48
CA ALA A 294 -30.72 13.40 20.89
C ALA A 294 -30.70 13.44 19.35
N TYR A 295 -30.20 14.52 18.73
CA TYR A 295 -30.00 14.56 17.28
C TYR A 295 -28.97 13.53 16.80
N GLN A 296 -27.91 13.25 17.58
CA GLN A 296 -26.95 12.20 17.25
C GLN A 296 -27.63 10.82 17.22
N HIS A 297 -28.56 10.55 18.13
CA HIS A 297 -29.37 9.34 18.15
C HIS A 297 -30.33 9.25 16.95
N LEU A 298 -31.04 10.34 16.64
CA LEU A 298 -31.96 10.41 15.51
C LEU A 298 -31.24 10.15 14.18
N PHE A 299 -30.14 10.85 13.90
CA PHE A 299 -29.41 10.67 12.64
C PHE A 299 -28.72 9.31 12.54
N TYR A 300 -28.35 8.69 13.68
CA TYR A 300 -27.86 7.30 13.68
C TYR A 300 -28.97 6.32 13.27
N LEU A 301 -30.19 6.50 13.78
CA LEU A 301 -31.34 5.68 13.41
C LEU A 301 -31.67 5.83 11.91
N LEU A 302 -31.69 7.07 11.40
CA LEU A 302 -31.96 7.35 9.99
C LEU A 302 -30.88 6.75 9.06
N GLN A 303 -29.61 6.72 9.48
CA GLN A 303 -28.54 6.08 8.71
C GLN A 303 -28.68 4.56 8.65
N THR A 304 -29.00 3.93 9.78
CA THR A 304 -28.99 2.47 9.95
C THR A 304 -30.27 1.80 9.45
N GLN A 305 -31.40 2.49 9.53
CA GLN A 305 -32.70 2.00 9.08
C GLN A 305 -33.15 2.76 7.81
N PRO A 306 -32.84 2.23 6.60
CA PRO A 306 -33.08 2.94 5.34
C PRO A 306 -34.56 3.16 5.03
N VAL A 307 -35.46 2.41 5.67
CA VAL A 307 -36.91 2.47 5.43
C VAL A 307 -37.47 3.86 5.70
N TYR A 308 -37.00 4.55 6.75
CA TYR A 308 -37.52 5.88 7.08
C TYR A 308 -37.22 6.90 5.99
N LEU A 309 -35.96 6.99 5.58
CA LEU A 309 -35.54 7.89 4.52
C LEU A 309 -36.13 7.49 3.16
N ALA A 310 -36.26 6.19 2.87
CA ALA A 310 -36.92 5.70 1.67
C ALA A 310 -38.36 6.21 1.57
N ARG A 311 -39.16 6.06 2.63
CA ARG A 311 -40.55 6.57 2.68
C ARG A 311 -40.60 8.09 2.60
N LEU A 312 -39.72 8.78 3.34
CA LEU A 312 -39.63 10.24 3.33
C LEU A 312 -39.39 10.80 1.92
N ILE A 313 -38.51 10.17 1.11
CA ILE A 313 -38.24 10.58 -0.28
C ILE A 313 -39.54 10.59 -1.12
N PHE A 314 -40.49 9.71 -0.85
CA PHE A 314 -41.73 9.61 -1.63
C PHE A 314 -42.81 10.60 -1.21
N GLN A 315 -42.81 11.06 0.05
CA GLN A 315 -43.79 12.01 0.57
C GLN A 315 -43.50 13.45 0.15
N MET A 316 -42.33 13.71 -0.45
CA MET A 316 -41.94 15.05 -0.87
C MET A 316 -42.70 15.53 -2.13
N PRO A 317 -43.12 16.82 -2.16
CA PRO A 317 -43.75 17.41 -3.34
C PRO A 317 -42.77 17.44 -4.53
N GLN A 318 -43.19 16.93 -5.70
CA GLN A 318 -42.37 16.88 -6.93
C GLN A 318 -41.84 18.25 -7.39
N ASN A 319 -42.48 19.34 -6.97
CA ASN A 319 -42.16 20.72 -7.36
C ASN A 319 -41.32 21.50 -6.32
N LYS A 320 -41.13 21.00 -5.09
CA LYS A 320 -40.32 21.66 -4.05
C LYS A 320 -39.07 20.82 -3.74
N SER A 321 -38.06 21.05 -4.58
CA SER A 321 -36.62 20.77 -4.38
C SER A 321 -36.19 19.35 -4.01
N THR A 322 -36.15 18.45 -5.00
CA THR A 322 -35.34 17.22 -4.90
C THR A 322 -33.86 17.51 -4.61
N LYS A 323 -33.38 18.71 -4.97
CA LYS A 323 -32.04 19.20 -4.64
C LYS A 323 -31.80 19.32 -3.13
N PHE A 324 -32.82 19.68 -2.35
CA PHE A 324 -32.70 19.75 -0.89
C PHE A 324 -32.54 18.35 -0.31
N MET A 325 -33.40 17.40 -0.70
CA MET A 325 -33.28 16.00 -0.26
C MET A 325 -31.98 15.34 -0.73
N GLU A 326 -31.53 15.64 -1.95
CA GLU A 326 -30.20 15.26 -2.44
C GLU A 326 -29.10 15.79 -1.52
N SER A 327 -29.15 17.07 -1.11
CA SER A 327 -28.19 17.66 -0.17
C SER A 327 -28.23 16.95 1.18
N VAL A 328 -29.41 16.77 1.76
CA VAL A 328 -29.57 16.14 3.09
C VAL A 328 -29.11 14.69 3.05
N ILE A 329 -29.60 13.88 2.12
CA ILE A 329 -29.22 12.45 2.03
C ILE A 329 -27.72 12.32 1.84
N PHE A 330 -27.12 13.06 0.90
CA PHE A 330 -25.69 12.95 0.68
C PHE A 330 -24.87 13.49 1.85
N THR A 331 -25.32 14.55 2.52
CA THR A 331 -24.72 15.03 3.78
C THR A 331 -24.80 13.96 4.87
N LEU A 332 -25.96 13.33 5.07
CA LEU A 332 -26.17 12.32 6.11
C LEU A 332 -25.25 11.12 5.92
N TYR A 333 -25.01 10.70 4.68
CA TYR A 333 -24.07 9.62 4.38
C TYR A 333 -22.67 10.12 4.03
N ASN A 334 -22.29 11.36 4.38
CA ASN A 334 -21.00 12.01 4.08
C ASN A 334 -20.50 11.75 2.64
N TYR A 335 -21.39 11.82 1.66
CA TYR A 335 -21.11 11.55 0.24
C TYR A 335 -20.48 10.16 0.00
N ALA A 336 -20.91 9.20 0.81
CA ALA A 336 -20.44 7.82 0.91
C ALA A 336 -18.96 7.65 1.30
N SER A 337 -18.32 8.68 1.90
CA SER A 337 -16.85 8.83 2.03
C SER A 337 -16.13 7.53 2.40
N ASN A 338 -16.70 6.85 3.40
CA ASN A 338 -16.25 5.60 3.98
C ASN A 338 -17.00 4.39 3.37
N PRO A 339 -16.37 3.20 3.22
CA PRO A 339 -17.08 1.96 2.86
C PRO A 339 -18.35 1.70 3.69
N ARG A 340 -18.38 2.02 4.99
CA ARG A 340 -19.60 1.90 5.82
C ARG A 340 -20.73 2.77 5.27
N GLU A 341 -20.45 4.04 5.00
CA GLU A 341 -21.46 4.98 4.52
C GLU A 341 -21.89 4.66 3.09
N ALA A 342 -20.96 4.18 2.26
CA ALA A 342 -21.27 3.67 0.92
C ALA A 342 -22.18 2.46 0.97
N TYR A 343 -21.95 1.54 1.90
CA TYR A 343 -22.82 0.40 2.14
C TYR A 343 -24.22 0.85 2.58
N LEU A 344 -24.33 1.71 3.61
CA LEU A 344 -25.62 2.16 4.12
C LEU A 344 -26.41 3.00 3.08
N LEU A 345 -25.72 3.86 2.32
CA LEU A 345 -26.34 4.62 1.23
C LEU A 345 -26.85 3.68 0.12
N LEU A 346 -26.12 2.60 -0.18
CA LEU A 346 -26.58 1.59 -1.13
C LEU A 346 -27.80 0.82 -0.63
N GLN A 347 -27.87 0.52 0.68
CA GLN A 347 -29.07 -0.07 1.27
C GLN A 347 -30.26 0.90 1.21
N LEU A 348 -30.02 2.21 1.39
CA LEU A 348 -31.05 3.23 1.14
C LEU A 348 -31.51 3.24 -0.32
N PHE A 349 -30.59 3.24 -1.29
CA PHE A 349 -30.97 3.18 -2.71
C PHE A 349 -31.73 1.91 -3.07
N LYS A 350 -31.35 0.76 -2.49
CA LYS A 350 -32.08 -0.50 -2.65
C LYS A 350 -33.51 -0.38 -2.12
N ALA A 351 -33.67 0.03 -0.85
CA ALA A 351 -34.97 0.15 -0.21
C ALA A 351 -35.86 1.18 -0.92
N ALA A 352 -35.32 2.35 -1.25
CA ALA A 352 -36.04 3.41 -1.95
C ALA A 352 -36.46 2.96 -3.37
N LEU A 353 -35.59 2.28 -4.11
CA LEU A 353 -35.93 1.81 -5.47
C LEU A 353 -36.99 0.70 -5.43
N GLN A 354 -36.89 -0.24 -4.49
CA GLN A 354 -37.90 -1.28 -4.30
C GLN A 354 -39.26 -0.68 -3.94
N GLU A 355 -39.28 0.35 -3.08
CA GLU A 355 -40.49 1.09 -2.74
C GLU A 355 -41.04 1.88 -3.96
N GLU A 356 -40.18 2.50 -4.78
CA GLU A 356 -40.59 3.18 -6.02
C GLU A 356 -41.29 2.21 -6.99
N ILE A 357 -40.67 1.05 -7.21
CA ILE A 357 -41.17 0.03 -8.12
C ILE A 357 -42.47 -0.56 -7.58
N ARG A 358 -42.55 -0.84 -6.27
CA ARG A 358 -43.75 -1.39 -5.66
C ARG A 358 -44.94 -0.43 -5.73
N SER A 359 -44.73 0.84 -5.41
CA SER A 359 -45.81 1.78 -5.13
C SER A 359 -46.16 2.74 -6.27
N LYS A 360 -45.27 2.98 -7.25
CA LYS A 360 -45.50 3.96 -8.34
C LYS A 360 -45.47 3.42 -9.77
N VAL A 361 -44.97 2.20 -9.99
CA VAL A 361 -44.75 1.66 -11.34
C VAL A 361 -45.83 0.65 -11.68
N ASP A 362 -46.84 1.03 -12.47
CA ASP A 362 -47.93 0.11 -12.86
C ASP A 362 -47.60 -0.66 -14.14
N HIS A 363 -46.83 -0.04 -15.04
CA HIS A 363 -46.32 -0.64 -16.26
C HIS A 363 -44.80 -0.50 -16.36
N VAL A 364 -44.13 -1.46 -17.01
CA VAL A 364 -42.67 -1.47 -17.20
C VAL A 364 -42.16 -0.19 -17.89
N HIS A 365 -42.98 0.39 -18.79
CA HIS A 365 -42.66 1.61 -19.51
C HIS A 365 -42.76 2.90 -18.69
N ASP A 366 -43.43 2.90 -17.54
CA ASP A 366 -43.62 4.11 -16.72
C ASP A 366 -42.29 4.64 -16.15
N ILE A 367 -41.29 3.77 -15.98
CA ILE A 367 -39.93 4.15 -15.57
C ILE A 367 -39.19 4.90 -16.70
N LEU A 368 -39.53 4.61 -17.95
CA LEU A 368 -38.91 5.24 -19.12
C LEU A 368 -39.43 6.67 -19.31
N THR A 369 -40.74 6.86 -19.14
CA THR A 369 -41.44 8.14 -19.36
C THR A 369 -41.53 9.00 -18.11
N GLY A 370 -41.51 8.39 -16.92
CA GLY A 370 -41.70 9.07 -15.65
C GLY A 370 -40.47 9.79 -15.09
N ASN A 371 -40.75 10.77 -14.21
CA ASN A 371 -39.77 11.41 -13.34
C ASN A 371 -39.50 10.52 -12.11
N ALA A 372 -38.81 9.40 -12.30
CA ALA A 372 -38.39 8.53 -11.21
C ALA A 372 -37.40 9.26 -10.28
N THR A 373 -37.83 9.54 -9.04
CA THR A 373 -37.07 10.35 -8.08
C THR A 373 -35.80 9.62 -7.65
N VAL A 374 -35.90 8.31 -7.37
CA VAL A 374 -34.75 7.52 -6.88
C VAL A 374 -33.72 7.34 -7.98
N ILE A 375 -34.15 7.09 -9.21
CA ILE A 375 -33.25 6.99 -10.37
C ILE A 375 -32.48 8.30 -10.58
N ARG A 376 -33.15 9.45 -10.49
CA ARG A 376 -32.47 10.77 -10.60
C ARG A 376 -31.46 10.97 -9.47
N LEU A 377 -31.82 10.60 -8.23
CA LEU A 377 -30.95 10.69 -7.06
C LEU A 377 -29.68 9.83 -7.23
N VAL A 378 -29.83 8.57 -7.66
CA VAL A 378 -28.71 7.64 -7.92
C VAL A 378 -27.81 8.15 -9.04
N VAL A 379 -28.40 8.58 -10.15
CA VAL A 379 -27.66 9.10 -11.31
C VAL A 379 -26.92 10.38 -10.95
N GLY A 380 -27.57 11.31 -10.23
CA GLY A 380 -26.95 12.55 -9.75
C GLY A 380 -25.77 12.28 -8.80
N PHE A 381 -25.91 11.29 -7.92
CA PHE A 381 -24.83 10.88 -7.01
C PHE A 381 -23.59 10.38 -7.77
N TYR A 382 -23.75 9.38 -8.64
CA TYR A 382 -22.61 8.73 -9.31
C TYR A 382 -22.02 9.55 -10.47
N ARG A 383 -22.73 10.56 -10.96
CA ARG A 383 -22.17 11.56 -11.90
C ARG A 383 -21.23 12.54 -11.23
N ASN A 384 -21.64 13.03 -10.06
CA ASN A 384 -20.92 14.06 -9.32
C ASN A 384 -20.01 13.47 -8.22
N ALA A 385 -19.75 12.15 -8.28
CA ALA A 385 -19.00 11.45 -7.24
C ALA A 385 -17.50 11.84 -7.25
N ARG A 386 -17.11 12.62 -6.24
CA ARG A 386 -15.73 12.76 -5.71
C ARG A 386 -14.61 13.07 -6.72
N GLY A 387 -14.92 13.80 -7.80
CA GLY A 387 -13.90 14.12 -8.81
C GLY A 387 -13.29 12.90 -9.52
N GLN A 388 -13.81 11.68 -9.29
CA GLN A 388 -13.47 10.49 -10.06
C GLN A 388 -14.54 10.30 -11.11
N ASN A 389 -14.36 10.95 -12.24
CA ASN A 389 -15.30 10.84 -13.33
C ASN A 389 -15.11 9.50 -14.05
N ALA A 390 -15.85 8.47 -13.61
CA ALA A 390 -15.90 7.19 -14.31
C ALA A 390 -16.27 7.37 -15.79
N LEU A 391 -17.13 8.36 -16.10
CA LEU A 391 -17.48 8.70 -17.48
C LEU A 391 -16.28 9.24 -18.26
N ARG A 392 -15.37 10.01 -17.63
CA ARG A 392 -14.11 10.43 -18.26
C ARG A 392 -13.22 9.24 -18.64
N GLN A 393 -13.18 8.18 -17.83
CA GLN A 393 -12.38 6.98 -18.14
C GLN A 393 -13.02 6.08 -19.22
N ILE A 394 -14.33 6.20 -19.45
CA ILE A 394 -15.08 5.42 -20.44
C ILE A 394 -15.16 6.18 -21.78
N LEU A 395 -15.56 7.45 -21.72
CA LEU A 395 -15.88 8.29 -22.89
C LEU A 395 -14.77 9.27 -23.27
N GLY A 396 -13.80 9.52 -22.38
CA GLY A 396 -12.77 10.54 -22.59
C GLY A 396 -11.94 10.33 -23.86
N GLY A 397 -11.54 9.08 -24.14
CA GLY A 397 -10.80 8.75 -25.37
C GLY A 397 -11.61 9.05 -26.65
N PRO A 398 -12.79 8.42 -26.84
CA PRO A 398 -13.64 8.66 -28.00
C PRO A 398 -14.04 10.13 -28.20
N VAL A 399 -14.35 10.85 -27.11
CA VAL A 399 -14.70 12.28 -27.18
C VAL A 399 -13.50 13.12 -27.63
N GLN A 400 -12.30 12.86 -27.08
CA GLN A 400 -11.10 13.61 -27.49
C GLN A 400 -10.74 13.38 -28.97
N GLU A 401 -11.01 12.19 -29.52
CA GLU A 401 -10.82 11.94 -30.95
C GLU A 401 -11.74 12.80 -31.82
N VAL A 402 -13.04 12.91 -31.46
CA VAL A 402 -13.99 13.79 -32.16
C VAL A 402 -13.53 15.25 -32.09
N LEU A 403 -13.01 15.69 -30.94
CA LEU A 403 -12.59 17.09 -30.76
C LEU A 403 -11.27 17.45 -31.45
N ARG A 404 -10.39 16.46 -31.70
CA ARG A 404 -9.13 16.66 -32.42
C ARG A 404 -9.34 16.78 -33.93
N ASP A 405 -10.35 16.10 -34.47
CA ASP A 405 -10.62 16.13 -35.91
C ASP A 405 -11.41 17.39 -36.30
N LYS A 406 -10.68 18.44 -36.69
CA LYS A 406 -11.25 19.71 -37.16
C LYS A 406 -11.97 19.60 -38.51
N THR A 407 -11.79 18.50 -39.24
CA THR A 407 -12.41 18.28 -40.56
C THR A 407 -13.69 17.46 -40.48
N LEU A 408 -13.96 16.86 -39.32
CA LEU A 408 -15.13 16.03 -39.09
C LEU A 408 -16.40 16.89 -38.99
N SER A 409 -17.18 16.93 -40.07
CA SER A 409 -18.54 17.47 -40.06
C SER A 409 -19.55 16.34 -40.27
N ILE A 410 -20.20 15.92 -39.18
CA ILE A 410 -21.28 14.93 -39.23
C ILE A 410 -22.60 15.69 -39.35
N ARG A 411 -23.11 15.83 -40.57
CA ARG A 411 -24.43 16.37 -40.86
C ARG A 411 -25.32 15.26 -41.37
N THR A 412 -26.46 15.06 -40.73
CA THR A 412 -27.41 13.98 -41.03
C THR A 412 -28.68 14.47 -41.72
N ASP A 413 -28.93 15.79 -41.74
CA ASP A 413 -30.07 16.39 -42.45
C ASP A 413 -29.68 16.78 -43.89
N PRO A 414 -30.39 16.26 -44.93
CA PRO A 414 -30.15 16.60 -46.33
C PRO A 414 -30.28 18.10 -46.63
N VAL A 415 -31.20 18.81 -45.97
CA VAL A 415 -31.44 20.25 -46.19
C VAL A 415 -30.26 21.07 -45.66
N ASP A 416 -29.71 20.69 -44.50
CA ASP A 416 -28.54 21.35 -43.94
C ASP A 416 -27.28 21.11 -44.77
N ILE A 417 -27.13 19.91 -45.36
CA ILE A 417 -26.02 19.60 -46.28
C ILE A 417 -26.15 20.44 -47.56
N TYR A 418 -27.35 20.56 -48.10
CA TYR A 418 -27.63 21.36 -49.29
C TYR A 418 -27.36 22.86 -49.04
N LYS A 419 -27.83 23.42 -47.93
CA LYS A 419 -27.53 24.81 -47.52
C LYS A 419 -26.04 25.04 -47.33
N ALA A 420 -25.33 24.08 -46.72
CA ALA A 420 -23.87 24.15 -46.55
C ALA A 420 -23.13 24.18 -47.89
N TRP A 421 -23.58 23.34 -48.83
CA TRP A 421 -23.00 23.27 -50.17
C TRP A 421 -23.22 24.56 -50.95
N ILE A 422 -24.43 25.15 -50.88
CA ILE A 422 -24.70 26.47 -51.47
C ILE A 422 -23.78 27.53 -50.86
N ASN A 423 -23.73 27.63 -49.53
CA ASN A 423 -22.91 28.64 -48.84
C ASN A 423 -21.42 28.49 -49.19
N GLN A 424 -20.92 27.26 -49.32
CA GLN A 424 -19.56 26.98 -49.74
C GLN A 424 -19.30 27.40 -51.19
N THR A 425 -20.25 27.14 -52.08
CA THR A 425 -20.15 27.48 -53.51
C THR A 425 -20.20 29.00 -53.71
N GLU A 426 -21.05 29.71 -52.96
CA GLU A 426 -21.16 31.17 -52.97
C GLU A 426 -19.91 31.83 -52.36
N SER A 427 -19.36 31.27 -51.28
CA SER A 427 -18.11 31.75 -50.68
C SER A 427 -16.89 31.55 -51.60
N GLN A 428 -16.86 30.50 -52.42
CA GLN A 428 -15.76 30.23 -53.34
C GLN A 428 -15.88 31.00 -54.66
N SER A 429 -17.10 31.23 -55.15
CA SER A 429 -17.36 31.93 -56.41
C SER A 429 -17.55 33.44 -56.25
N GLY A 430 -17.90 33.92 -55.04
CA GLY A 430 -18.23 35.32 -54.77
C GLY A 430 -19.54 35.79 -55.43
N GLN A 431 -20.30 34.90 -56.06
CA GLN A 431 -21.56 35.20 -56.76
C GLN A 431 -22.70 34.36 -56.18
N LYS A 432 -23.92 34.91 -56.21
CA LYS A 432 -25.13 34.24 -55.72
C LYS A 432 -25.39 32.97 -56.53
N SER A 433 -25.67 31.85 -55.86
CA SER A 433 -26.02 30.62 -56.55
C SER A 433 -27.39 30.74 -57.24
N LYS A 434 -27.57 30.02 -58.34
CA LYS A 434 -28.86 29.94 -59.06
C LYS A 434 -29.85 28.97 -58.40
N LEU A 435 -29.46 28.34 -57.28
CA LEU A 435 -30.22 27.31 -56.61
C LEU A 435 -31.14 27.93 -55.53
N PRO A 436 -32.35 27.40 -55.31
CA PRO A 436 -33.25 27.89 -54.26
C PRO A 436 -32.71 27.58 -52.87
N TYR A 437 -32.85 28.51 -51.90
CA TYR A 437 -32.35 28.35 -50.53
C TYR A 437 -33.25 27.52 -49.61
N GLU A 438 -34.55 27.48 -49.90
CA GLU A 438 -35.53 26.64 -49.21
C GLU A 438 -35.94 25.50 -50.13
N VAL A 439 -35.67 24.27 -49.71
CA VAL A 439 -35.96 23.05 -50.44
C VAL A 439 -36.51 22.01 -49.47
N SER A 440 -37.38 21.13 -49.98
CA SER A 440 -37.79 19.94 -49.22
C SER A 440 -36.65 18.92 -49.15
N PRO A 441 -36.66 18.00 -48.15
CA PRO A 441 -35.65 16.94 -48.03
C PRO A 441 -35.53 16.08 -49.30
N GLU A 442 -36.65 15.80 -49.97
CA GLU A 442 -36.70 15.02 -51.21
C GLU A 442 -36.03 15.75 -52.39
N GLN A 443 -36.27 17.07 -52.50
CA GLN A 443 -35.62 17.92 -53.51
C GLN A 443 -34.11 18.06 -53.24
N ALA A 444 -33.69 18.17 -51.97
CA ALA A 444 -32.27 18.19 -51.60
C ALA A 444 -31.56 16.89 -52.01
N LEU A 445 -32.21 15.73 -51.83
CA LEU A 445 -31.68 14.40 -52.18
C LEU A 445 -31.67 14.09 -53.68
N SER A 446 -32.32 14.91 -54.50
CA SER A 446 -32.26 14.83 -55.97
C SER A 446 -30.87 15.20 -56.51
N HIS A 447 -30.11 16.01 -55.77
CA HIS A 447 -28.76 16.41 -56.14
C HIS A 447 -27.71 15.34 -55.78
N THR A 448 -26.89 14.97 -56.77
CA THR A 448 -25.85 13.94 -56.62
C THR A 448 -24.77 14.30 -55.60
N GLU A 449 -24.37 15.57 -55.53
CA GLU A 449 -23.36 16.04 -54.57
C GLU A 449 -23.87 16.00 -53.13
N VAL A 450 -25.17 16.27 -52.89
CA VAL A 450 -25.80 16.16 -51.57
C VAL A 450 -25.82 14.70 -51.11
N ARG A 451 -26.20 13.77 -52.01
CA ARG A 451 -26.18 12.33 -51.73
C ARG A 451 -24.77 11.82 -51.40
N ARG A 452 -23.77 12.25 -52.19
CA ARG A 452 -22.36 11.88 -51.95
C ARG A 452 -21.86 12.36 -50.59
N ARG A 453 -22.14 13.63 -50.24
CA ARG A 453 -21.75 14.19 -48.93
C ARG A 453 -22.48 13.51 -47.78
N LEU A 454 -23.77 13.19 -47.96
CA LEU A 454 -24.55 12.45 -46.97
C LEU A 454 -23.99 11.04 -46.73
N ASP A 455 -23.64 10.29 -47.77
CA ASP A 455 -23.05 8.96 -47.64
C ASP A 455 -21.72 8.97 -46.88
N ILE A 456 -20.86 9.96 -47.16
CA ILE A 456 -19.60 10.15 -46.43
C ILE A 456 -19.88 10.50 -44.96
N SER A 457 -20.83 11.40 -44.69
CA SER A 457 -21.22 11.76 -43.33
C SER A 457 -21.82 10.58 -42.56
N ILE A 458 -22.62 9.71 -43.18
CA ILE A 458 -23.17 8.49 -42.55
C ILE A 458 -22.05 7.50 -42.23
N ARG A 459 -21.10 7.25 -43.15
CA ARG A 459 -19.96 6.36 -42.86
C ARG A 459 -19.10 6.88 -41.71
N ASN A 460 -18.82 8.18 -41.69
CA ASN A 460 -18.08 8.82 -40.60
C ASN A 460 -18.84 8.72 -39.27
N LEU A 461 -20.17 8.95 -39.29
CA LEU A 461 -21.02 8.78 -38.12
C LEU A 461 -20.97 7.36 -37.57
N LEU A 462 -21.09 6.33 -38.43
CA LEU A 462 -21.04 4.93 -38.02
C LEU A 462 -19.66 4.55 -37.48
N ALA A 463 -18.59 4.96 -38.16
CA ALA A 463 -17.21 4.68 -37.72
C ALA A 463 -16.91 5.29 -36.35
N MET A 464 -17.33 6.54 -36.12
CA MET A 464 -17.17 7.18 -34.81
C MET A 464 -18.08 6.54 -33.77
N THR A 465 -19.34 6.23 -34.11
CA THR A 465 -20.28 5.56 -33.19
C THR A 465 -19.75 4.20 -32.74
N ASP A 466 -19.13 3.42 -33.63
CA ASP A 466 -18.59 2.10 -33.28
C ASP A 466 -17.41 2.17 -32.30
N LYS A 467 -16.61 3.23 -32.35
CA LYS A 467 -15.59 3.52 -31.33
C LYS A 467 -16.21 3.78 -29.95
N PHE A 468 -17.32 4.54 -29.89
CA PHE A 468 -18.06 4.77 -28.65
C PHE A 468 -18.68 3.47 -28.12
N VAL A 469 -19.32 2.67 -28.98
CA VAL A 469 -19.87 1.36 -28.61
C VAL A 469 -18.78 0.44 -28.05
N SER A 470 -17.64 0.36 -28.73
CA SER A 470 -16.50 -0.46 -28.29
C SER A 470 -15.97 -0.01 -26.93
N ALA A 471 -15.79 1.31 -26.73
CA ALA A 471 -15.33 1.86 -25.46
C ALA A 471 -16.31 1.63 -24.30
N ILE A 472 -17.62 1.75 -24.54
CA ILE A 472 -18.66 1.49 -23.54
C ILE A 472 -18.72 0.00 -23.20
N THR A 473 -18.81 -0.87 -24.21
CA THR A 473 -18.97 -2.32 -24.02
C THR A 473 -17.75 -2.99 -23.38
N SER A 474 -16.54 -2.46 -23.61
CA SER A 474 -15.30 -2.98 -23.00
C SER A 474 -15.03 -2.45 -21.58
N SER A 475 -15.82 -1.48 -21.09
CA SER A 475 -15.51 -0.75 -19.84
C SER A 475 -16.49 -1.05 -18.69
N VAL A 476 -17.12 -2.22 -18.68
CA VAL A 476 -18.09 -2.64 -17.64
C VAL A 476 -17.52 -2.50 -16.21
N ASP A 477 -16.24 -2.83 -16.02
CA ASP A 477 -15.59 -2.77 -14.70
C ASP A 477 -15.25 -1.36 -14.22
N LYS A 478 -15.25 -0.38 -15.13
CA LYS A 478 -15.05 1.04 -14.79
C LYS A 478 -16.33 1.71 -14.28
N ILE A 479 -17.50 1.10 -14.51
CA ILE A 479 -18.77 1.60 -13.99
C ILE A 479 -18.75 1.43 -12.46
N PRO A 480 -19.08 2.48 -11.68
CA PRO A 480 -19.10 2.39 -10.24
C PRO A 480 -19.93 1.21 -9.75
N TYR A 481 -19.38 0.44 -8.79
CA TYR A 481 -20.03 -0.73 -8.20
C TYR A 481 -21.48 -0.45 -7.82
N GLY A 482 -21.74 0.68 -7.16
CA GLY A 482 -23.08 1.02 -6.71
C GLY A 482 -24.08 1.26 -7.84
N MET A 483 -23.66 1.83 -8.97
CA MET A 483 -24.51 1.97 -10.16
C MET A 483 -24.86 0.59 -10.76
N ARG A 484 -23.87 -0.32 -10.83
CA ARG A 484 -24.10 -1.69 -11.29
C ARG A 484 -25.00 -2.49 -10.35
N TYR A 485 -24.84 -2.30 -9.05
CA TYR A 485 -25.69 -2.92 -8.03
C TYR A 485 -27.12 -2.39 -8.10
N VAL A 486 -27.33 -1.08 -8.24
CA VAL A 486 -28.68 -0.52 -8.46
C VAL A 486 -29.30 -1.06 -9.76
N ALA A 487 -28.52 -1.21 -10.83
CA ALA A 487 -28.99 -1.86 -12.06
C ALA A 487 -29.40 -3.33 -11.85
N LYS A 488 -28.68 -4.08 -11.01
CA LYS A 488 -29.05 -5.44 -10.58
C LYS A 488 -30.38 -5.43 -9.82
N ILE A 489 -30.52 -4.56 -8.81
CA ILE A 489 -31.75 -4.43 -8.02
C ILE A 489 -32.94 -3.99 -8.88
N LEU A 490 -32.73 -3.08 -9.82
CA LEU A 490 -33.76 -2.66 -10.78
C LEU A 490 -34.24 -3.84 -11.63
N ARG A 491 -33.31 -4.63 -12.16
CA ARG A 491 -33.61 -5.82 -12.96
C ARG A 491 -34.39 -6.87 -12.15
N THR A 492 -33.92 -7.19 -10.94
CA THR A 492 -34.57 -8.21 -10.10
C THR A 492 -35.94 -7.76 -9.61
N SER A 493 -36.06 -6.52 -9.12
CA SER A 493 -37.34 -5.99 -8.60
C SER A 493 -38.40 -5.86 -9.71
N LEU A 494 -37.99 -5.52 -10.93
CA LEU A 494 -38.90 -5.51 -12.09
C LEU A 494 -39.33 -6.92 -12.51
N ALA A 495 -38.40 -7.89 -12.51
CA ALA A 495 -38.72 -9.28 -12.81
C ALA A 495 -39.66 -9.90 -11.76
N GLU A 496 -39.49 -9.54 -10.48
CA GLU A 496 -40.38 -9.94 -9.39
C GLU A 496 -41.77 -9.32 -9.51
N LYS A 497 -41.86 -8.02 -9.83
CA LYS A 497 -43.15 -7.33 -9.96
C LYS A 497 -43.90 -7.70 -11.24
N PHE A 498 -43.18 -7.95 -12.34
CA PHE A 498 -43.75 -8.29 -13.64
C PHE A 498 -43.21 -9.63 -14.20
N PRO A 499 -43.58 -10.79 -13.61
CA PRO A 499 -43.04 -12.08 -14.05
C PRO A 499 -43.40 -12.49 -15.48
N LYS A 500 -44.44 -11.86 -16.05
CA LYS A 500 -44.92 -12.11 -17.42
C LYS A 500 -44.22 -11.24 -18.49
N ALA A 501 -43.46 -10.22 -18.09
CA ALA A 501 -42.78 -9.35 -19.03
C ALA A 501 -41.55 -10.06 -19.63
N PRO A 502 -41.28 -9.92 -20.93
CA PRO A 502 -40.09 -10.50 -21.53
C PRO A 502 -38.83 -9.85 -20.95
N GLU A 503 -37.78 -10.64 -20.74
CA GLU A 503 -36.50 -10.12 -20.23
C GLU A 503 -35.93 -8.97 -21.08
N GLU A 504 -36.25 -8.95 -22.39
CA GLU A 504 -35.84 -7.88 -23.30
C GLU A 504 -36.42 -6.52 -22.93
N GLU A 505 -37.65 -6.47 -22.41
CA GLU A 505 -38.27 -5.21 -21.98
C GLU A 505 -37.69 -4.72 -20.66
N ILE A 506 -37.39 -5.63 -19.74
CA ILE A 506 -36.72 -5.32 -18.48
C ILE A 506 -35.30 -4.81 -18.75
N ASP A 507 -34.54 -5.49 -19.63
CA ASP A 507 -33.20 -5.09 -20.02
C ASP A 507 -33.19 -3.70 -20.70
N LYS A 508 -34.23 -3.34 -21.46
CA LYS A 508 -34.38 -1.98 -22.03
C LYS A 508 -34.48 -0.92 -20.93
N VAL A 509 -35.21 -1.19 -19.84
CA VAL A 509 -35.30 -0.24 -18.70
C VAL A 509 -33.96 -0.09 -17.99
N VAL A 510 -33.23 -1.18 -17.80
CA VAL A 510 -31.87 -1.14 -17.23
C VAL A 510 -30.90 -0.42 -18.17
N GLY A 511 -31.01 -0.64 -19.48
CA GLY A 511 -30.27 0.08 -20.51
C GLY A 511 -30.57 1.59 -20.50
N ASN A 512 -31.81 1.96 -20.25
CA ASN A 512 -32.20 3.36 -20.07
C ASN A 512 -31.51 3.99 -18.85
N LEU A 513 -31.38 3.27 -17.73
CA LEU A 513 -30.61 3.75 -16.56
C LEU A 513 -29.12 3.93 -16.90
N LEU A 514 -28.47 2.87 -17.40
CA LEU A 514 -27.01 2.81 -17.58
C LEU A 514 -26.52 3.67 -18.74
N TYR A 515 -27.23 3.68 -19.87
CA TYR A 515 -26.83 4.44 -21.04
C TYR A 515 -27.55 5.80 -21.09
N TYR A 516 -28.88 5.82 -21.27
CA TYR A 516 -29.60 7.08 -21.55
C TYR A 516 -29.57 8.06 -20.38
N ARG A 517 -29.83 7.60 -19.14
CA ARG A 517 -29.86 8.48 -17.97
C ARG A 517 -28.48 8.73 -17.39
N PHE A 518 -27.50 7.83 -17.49
CA PHE A 518 -26.16 8.02 -16.91
C PHE A 518 -25.14 8.54 -17.93
N MET A 519 -24.94 7.89 -19.08
CA MET A 519 -23.88 8.20 -20.06
C MET A 519 -24.28 9.19 -21.17
N ASN A 520 -25.50 9.15 -21.70
CA ASN A 520 -25.89 9.88 -22.92
C ASN A 520 -25.76 11.42 -22.78
N PRO A 521 -26.20 12.06 -21.67
CA PRO A 521 -25.94 13.48 -21.44
C PRO A 521 -24.46 13.86 -21.45
N ALA A 522 -23.60 12.96 -20.97
CA ALA A 522 -22.16 13.11 -20.96
C ALA A 522 -21.57 13.06 -22.38
N VAL A 523 -22.15 12.27 -23.29
CA VAL A 523 -21.76 12.27 -24.72
C VAL A 523 -22.19 13.57 -25.41
N VAL A 524 -23.39 14.07 -25.13
CA VAL A 524 -23.95 15.27 -25.77
C VAL A 524 -23.27 16.57 -25.31
N ALA A 525 -22.97 16.67 -24.01
CA ALA A 525 -22.38 17.84 -23.39
C ALA A 525 -21.14 17.46 -22.57
N PRO A 526 -20.04 17.01 -23.22
CA PRO A 526 -18.85 16.55 -22.50
C PRO A 526 -18.20 17.62 -21.63
N ASP A 527 -18.45 18.89 -21.94
CA ASP A 527 -18.08 20.09 -21.19
C ASP A 527 -18.79 20.18 -19.84
N GLY A 528 -20.11 19.99 -19.81
CA GLY A 528 -20.92 20.07 -18.58
C GLY A 528 -20.82 18.86 -17.66
N PHE A 529 -20.11 17.80 -18.08
CA PHE A 529 -19.93 16.56 -17.31
C PHE A 529 -18.46 16.25 -17.01
N ASP A 530 -17.56 17.24 -17.04
CA ASP A 530 -16.13 17.11 -16.72
C ASP A 530 -15.40 15.97 -17.47
N ILE A 531 -15.79 15.68 -18.72
CA ILE A 531 -15.14 14.63 -19.54
C ILE A 531 -13.89 15.17 -20.22
N VAL A 532 -13.91 16.44 -20.60
CA VAL A 532 -12.83 17.14 -21.29
C VAL A 532 -12.48 18.40 -20.51
N ASP A 533 -11.19 18.62 -20.28
CA ASP A 533 -10.70 19.86 -19.66
C ASP A 533 -10.67 20.94 -20.75
N ILE A 534 -11.73 21.74 -20.85
CA ILE A 534 -11.76 22.89 -21.76
C ILE A 534 -11.30 24.12 -20.98
N SER A 535 -10.35 24.87 -21.53
CA SER A 535 -9.84 26.10 -20.90
C SER A 535 -10.98 27.08 -20.59
N ALA A 536 -10.87 27.79 -19.46
CA ALA A 536 -11.87 28.75 -19.00
C ALA A 536 -12.29 29.72 -20.12
N GLY A 537 -13.59 29.77 -20.43
CA GLY A 537 -14.17 30.68 -21.42
C GLY A 537 -14.25 30.18 -22.87
N VAL A 538 -13.69 29.00 -23.20
CA VAL A 538 -13.86 28.40 -24.53
C VAL A 538 -15.05 27.45 -24.49
N THR A 539 -16.10 27.74 -25.25
CA THR A 539 -17.22 26.81 -25.42
C THR A 539 -16.93 25.81 -26.55
N LEU A 540 -17.52 24.62 -26.47
CA LEU A 540 -17.40 23.62 -27.53
C LEU A 540 -17.94 24.21 -28.84
N HIS A 541 -17.17 24.10 -29.94
CA HIS A 541 -17.61 24.59 -31.25
C HIS A 541 -18.97 23.97 -31.61
N PRO A 542 -19.95 24.74 -32.13
CA PRO A 542 -21.31 24.25 -32.38
C PRO A 542 -21.34 23.03 -33.30
N ASP A 543 -20.42 22.94 -34.27
CA ASP A 543 -20.29 21.77 -35.15
C ASP A 543 -19.82 20.50 -34.41
N HIS A 544 -18.94 20.62 -33.41
CA HIS A 544 -18.53 19.48 -32.58
C HIS A 544 -19.69 19.03 -31.69
N ARG A 545 -20.44 19.99 -31.12
CA ARG A 545 -21.63 19.69 -30.30
C ARG A 545 -22.72 19.00 -31.12
N ARG A 546 -22.94 19.44 -32.37
CA ARG A 546 -23.87 18.79 -33.32
C ARG A 546 -23.41 17.38 -33.71
N SER A 547 -22.11 17.20 -33.94
CA SER A 547 -21.53 15.88 -34.28
C SER A 547 -21.67 14.89 -33.12
N LEU A 548 -21.36 15.30 -31.89
CA LEU A 548 -21.58 14.51 -30.68
C LEU A 548 -23.07 14.24 -30.41
N GLY A 549 -23.94 15.22 -30.65
CA GLY A 549 -25.39 15.04 -30.57
C GLY A 549 -25.91 14.00 -31.57
N SER A 550 -25.34 13.96 -32.78
CA SER A 550 -25.69 12.95 -33.79
C SER A 550 -25.22 11.55 -33.40
N ILE A 551 -24.01 11.40 -32.86
CA ILE A 551 -23.49 10.14 -32.31
C ILE A 551 -24.37 9.66 -31.15
N ALA A 552 -24.69 10.55 -30.20
CA ALA A 552 -25.56 10.27 -29.06
C ALA A 552 -26.95 9.80 -29.51
N LYS A 553 -27.52 10.41 -30.57
CA LYS A 553 -28.81 9.99 -31.16
C LYS A 553 -28.74 8.56 -31.69
N VAL A 554 -27.70 8.19 -32.46
CA VAL A 554 -27.55 6.82 -32.97
C VAL A 554 -27.39 5.81 -31.82
N LEU A 555 -26.56 6.12 -30.83
CA LEU A 555 -26.38 5.27 -29.65
C LEU A 555 -27.67 5.11 -28.83
N GLN A 556 -28.45 6.17 -28.67
CA GLN A 556 -29.75 6.13 -27.99
C GLN A 556 -30.73 5.21 -28.74
N HIS A 557 -30.81 5.33 -30.06
CA HIS A 557 -31.65 4.47 -30.89
C HIS A 557 -31.18 3.01 -30.85
N ALA A 558 -29.87 2.77 -30.83
CA ALA A 558 -29.29 1.43 -30.67
C ALA A 558 -29.61 0.83 -29.29
N ALA A 559 -29.52 1.61 -28.21
CA ALA A 559 -29.81 1.14 -26.86
C ALA A 559 -31.33 0.88 -26.63
N ALA A 560 -32.20 1.68 -27.26
CA ALA A 560 -33.65 1.55 -27.13
C ALA A 560 -34.28 0.54 -28.12
N ARG A 561 -33.51 0.00 -29.07
CA ARG A 561 -33.99 -0.79 -30.22
C ARG A 561 -35.09 -0.04 -31.01
N LYS A 562 -34.81 1.20 -31.38
CA LYS A 562 -35.72 2.06 -32.16
C LYS A 562 -35.15 2.33 -33.55
N ALA A 563 -35.81 1.86 -34.59
CA ALA A 563 -35.44 2.15 -35.98
C ALA A 563 -35.65 3.64 -36.33
N PHE A 564 -34.89 4.12 -37.33
CA PHE A 564 -35.17 5.40 -37.98
C PHE A 564 -36.25 5.21 -39.02
N ASP A 565 -37.43 5.79 -38.77
CA ASP A 565 -38.61 5.75 -39.66
C ASP A 565 -39.16 7.18 -39.92
N GLY A 566 -40.01 7.33 -40.94
CA GLY A 566 -40.70 8.60 -41.25
C GLY A 566 -39.80 9.68 -41.83
N GLU A 567 -39.72 10.85 -41.16
CA GLU A 567 -38.95 12.04 -41.59
C GLU A 567 -37.43 11.80 -41.74
N ASN A 568 -36.91 10.68 -41.22
CA ASN A 568 -35.49 10.31 -41.32
C ASN A 568 -35.25 9.09 -42.25
N ALA A 569 -36.12 8.84 -43.22
CA ALA A 569 -36.04 7.68 -44.13
C ALA A 569 -34.70 7.54 -44.88
N HIS A 570 -33.96 8.64 -45.08
CA HIS A 570 -32.61 8.61 -45.66
C HIS A 570 -31.56 7.92 -44.78
N LEU A 571 -31.88 7.64 -43.51
CA LEU A 571 -31.02 6.90 -42.57
C LEU A 571 -31.34 5.41 -42.48
N CYS A 572 -32.22 4.85 -43.32
CA CYS A 572 -32.58 3.42 -43.28
C CYS A 572 -31.35 2.48 -43.38
N GLY A 573 -30.28 2.89 -44.08
CA GLY A 573 -29.02 2.12 -44.15
C GLY A 573 -28.31 1.95 -42.79
N VAL A 574 -28.65 2.76 -41.79
CA VAL A 574 -28.15 2.68 -40.41
C VAL A 574 -28.92 1.64 -39.59
N ASN A 575 -30.16 1.31 -39.94
CA ASN A 575 -31.01 0.41 -39.14
C ASN A 575 -30.37 -0.98 -38.94
N ARG A 576 -29.71 -1.53 -39.97
CA ARG A 576 -28.97 -2.80 -39.84
C ARG A 576 -27.86 -2.73 -38.78
N TYR A 577 -27.15 -1.61 -38.71
CA TYR A 577 -26.12 -1.37 -37.70
C TYR A 577 -26.72 -1.23 -36.29
N LEU A 578 -27.92 -0.65 -36.16
CA LEU A 578 -28.62 -0.54 -34.87
C LEU A 578 -28.98 -1.92 -34.31
N GLU A 579 -29.45 -2.85 -35.14
CA GLU A 579 -29.75 -4.23 -34.76
C GLU A 579 -28.50 -4.94 -34.22
N ASP A 580 -27.39 -4.90 -34.97
CA ASP A 580 -26.12 -5.52 -34.58
C ASP A 580 -25.59 -4.94 -33.27
N THR A 581 -25.72 -3.63 -33.10
CA THR A 581 -25.25 -2.89 -31.93
C THR A 581 -26.13 -3.14 -30.70
N TYR A 582 -27.44 -3.32 -30.88
CA TYR A 582 -28.36 -3.67 -29.79
C TYR A 582 -27.97 -4.99 -29.12
N HIS A 583 -27.57 -6.01 -29.90
CA HIS A 583 -27.06 -7.27 -29.34
C HIS A 583 -25.79 -7.07 -28.49
N LYS A 584 -24.88 -6.18 -28.91
CA LYS A 584 -23.69 -5.82 -28.12
C LYS A 584 -24.10 -5.13 -26.81
N PHE A 585 -25.05 -4.19 -26.85
CA PHE A 585 -25.56 -3.51 -25.66
C PHE A 585 -26.26 -4.47 -24.68
N ARG A 586 -27.03 -5.45 -25.17
CA ARG A 586 -27.68 -6.44 -24.31
C ARG A 586 -26.67 -7.28 -23.52
N ARG A 587 -25.60 -7.74 -24.18
CA ARG A 587 -24.49 -8.44 -23.50
C ARG A 587 -23.83 -7.55 -22.44
N PHE A 588 -23.64 -6.28 -22.75
CA PHE A 588 -23.10 -5.29 -21.82
C PHE A 588 -24.02 -5.08 -20.60
N ILE A 589 -25.33 -4.94 -20.78
CA ILE A 589 -26.31 -4.77 -19.68
C ILE A 589 -26.31 -6.00 -18.77
N SER A 590 -26.35 -7.20 -19.34
CA SER A 590 -26.31 -8.43 -18.54
C SER A 590 -25.01 -8.56 -17.75
N ALA A 591 -23.86 -8.21 -18.33
CA ALA A 591 -22.58 -8.20 -17.63
C ALA A 591 -22.55 -7.13 -16.53
N ALA A 592 -23.14 -5.96 -16.77
CA ALA A 592 -23.22 -4.88 -15.79
C ALA A 592 -24.02 -5.29 -14.55
N CYS A 593 -25.13 -6.03 -14.68
CA CYS A 593 -25.94 -6.53 -13.56
C CYS A 593 -25.29 -7.67 -12.76
N CYS A 594 -24.26 -8.35 -13.29
CA CYS A 594 -23.60 -9.45 -12.61
C CYS A 594 -22.58 -8.92 -11.57
N VAL A 595 -23.03 -8.74 -10.33
CA VAL A 595 -22.26 -8.10 -9.25
C VAL A 595 -22.50 -8.84 -7.92
N PRO A 596 -21.45 -9.03 -7.08
CA PRO A 596 -21.59 -9.59 -5.74
C PRO A 596 -22.47 -8.71 -4.84
N GLU A 597 -22.95 -9.27 -3.73
CA GLU A 597 -23.75 -8.52 -2.76
C GLU A 597 -22.88 -7.48 -1.99
N PRO A 598 -23.47 -6.36 -1.51
CA PRO A 598 -22.74 -5.32 -0.81
C PRO A 598 -22.00 -5.82 0.44
N GLU A 599 -22.56 -6.79 1.15
CA GLU A 599 -21.97 -7.39 2.35
C GLU A 599 -20.63 -8.06 2.01
N GLU A 600 -20.58 -8.81 0.90
CA GLU A 600 -19.36 -9.45 0.40
C GLU A 600 -18.37 -8.42 -0.16
N ARG A 601 -18.85 -7.42 -0.91
CA ARG A 601 -18.01 -6.40 -1.54
C ARG A 601 -17.30 -5.50 -0.52
N PHE A 602 -18.03 -5.03 0.49
CA PHE A 602 -17.49 -4.13 1.50
C PHE A 602 -16.86 -4.86 2.69
N ASN A 603 -16.98 -6.19 2.77
CA ASN A 603 -16.56 -7.00 3.92
C ASN A 603 -17.10 -6.46 5.25
N VAL A 604 -18.36 -5.98 5.23
CA VAL A 604 -19.04 -5.46 6.41
C VAL A 604 -19.78 -6.64 7.02
N ASP A 605 -19.20 -7.20 8.09
CA ASP A 605 -19.91 -8.12 8.99
C ASP A 605 -20.60 -7.26 10.06
N GLU A 606 -21.68 -7.74 10.70
CA GLU A 606 -22.32 -7.05 11.85
C GLU A 606 -21.32 -6.72 12.99
N TYR A 607 -20.21 -7.47 13.06
CA TYR A 607 -19.10 -7.26 14.00
C TYR A 607 -18.21 -6.05 13.67
N SER A 608 -18.19 -5.60 12.41
CA SER A 608 -17.39 -4.47 11.93
C SER A 608 -17.79 -3.14 12.58
N GLU A 609 -19.09 -2.93 12.80
CA GLU A 609 -19.62 -1.70 13.39
C GLU A 609 -19.35 -1.61 14.90
N MET A 610 -19.36 -2.74 15.62
CA MET A 610 -19.06 -2.77 17.06
C MET A 610 -17.57 -2.63 17.39
N VAL A 611 -16.68 -2.99 16.46
CA VAL A 611 -15.21 -2.99 16.65
C VAL A 611 -14.55 -1.73 16.03
N ALA A 612 -15.32 -0.90 15.34
CA ALA A 612 -14.85 0.36 14.77
C ALA A 612 -14.16 1.25 15.83
N VAL A 613 -13.01 1.82 15.47
CA VAL A 613 -12.17 2.62 16.39
C VAL A 613 -12.80 3.97 16.68
N ALA A 614 -13.44 4.57 15.68
CA ALA A 614 -14.13 5.83 15.78
C ALA A 614 -15.63 5.62 15.63
N LYS A 615 -16.39 6.45 16.35
CA LYS A 615 -17.83 6.59 16.13
C LYS A 615 -18.07 7.34 14.82
N PRO A 616 -19.15 7.04 14.06
CA PRO A 616 -19.44 7.75 12.83
C PRO A 616 -19.73 9.22 13.13
N VAL A 617 -19.13 10.13 12.36
CA VAL A 617 -19.34 11.58 12.51
C VAL A 617 -20.01 12.11 11.26
N ILE A 618 -21.10 12.88 11.40
CA ILE A 618 -21.73 13.61 10.27
C ILE A 618 -21.39 15.09 10.40
N TYR A 619 -21.12 15.73 9.26
CA TYR A 619 -20.95 17.18 9.15
C TYR A 619 -22.22 17.77 8.52
N ILE A 620 -23.15 18.31 9.32
CA ILE A 620 -24.43 18.83 8.85
C ILE A 620 -24.56 20.34 9.15
N THR A 621 -25.21 21.10 8.27
CA THR A 621 -25.50 22.51 8.57
C THR A 621 -26.68 22.63 9.53
N VAL A 622 -26.72 23.72 10.30
CA VAL A 622 -27.86 24.00 11.20
C VAL A 622 -29.18 24.06 10.44
N GLY A 623 -29.17 24.64 9.22
CA GLY A 623 -30.34 24.70 8.34
C GLY A 623 -30.81 23.32 7.87
N GLU A 624 -29.89 22.46 7.42
CA GLU A 624 -30.23 21.08 7.01
C GLU A 624 -30.81 20.28 8.19
N LEU A 625 -30.24 20.43 9.38
CA LEU A 625 -30.73 19.74 10.59
C LEU A 625 -32.17 20.14 10.93
N ILE A 626 -32.46 21.44 11.01
CA ILE A 626 -33.80 21.94 11.34
C ILE A 626 -34.82 21.53 10.26
N ASN A 627 -34.46 21.68 8.98
CA ASN A 627 -35.34 21.31 7.88
C ASN A 627 -35.61 19.80 7.86
N THR A 628 -34.60 18.97 8.16
CA THR A 628 -34.80 17.51 8.26
C THR A 628 -35.73 17.16 9.40
N HIS A 629 -35.54 17.75 10.59
CA HIS A 629 -36.43 17.55 11.73
C HIS A 629 -37.87 17.97 11.38
N LYS A 630 -38.05 19.14 10.76
CA LYS A 630 -39.36 19.61 10.32
C LYS A 630 -40.05 18.63 9.38
N LEU A 631 -39.34 18.10 8.38
CA LEU A 631 -39.90 17.13 7.45
C LEU A 631 -40.26 15.79 8.10
N LEU A 632 -39.50 15.36 9.11
CA LEU A 632 -39.80 14.14 9.86
C LEU A 632 -41.07 14.31 10.71
N LEU A 633 -41.27 15.47 11.33
CA LEU A 633 -42.49 15.79 12.08
C LEU A 633 -43.72 15.90 11.16
N GLU A 634 -43.59 16.59 10.02
CA GLU A 634 -44.70 16.78 9.06
C GLU A 634 -45.21 15.45 8.48
N HIS A 635 -44.34 14.45 8.35
CA HIS A 635 -44.64 13.17 7.71
C HIS A 635 -44.50 11.96 8.66
N GLN A 636 -44.47 12.19 9.97
CA GLN A 636 -44.18 11.19 10.99
C GLN A 636 -45.01 9.90 10.85
N ASP A 637 -46.34 10.04 10.78
CA ASP A 637 -47.28 8.90 10.70
C ASP A 637 -47.18 8.12 9.38
N SER A 638 -46.70 8.76 8.32
CA SER A 638 -46.49 8.11 7.01
C SER A 638 -45.16 7.35 6.95
N ILE A 639 -44.17 7.80 7.71
CA ILE A 639 -42.82 7.25 7.73
C ILE A 639 -42.76 6.07 8.71
N ALA A 640 -43.30 6.25 9.92
CA ALA A 640 -43.44 5.25 10.97
C ALA A 640 -44.93 5.09 11.32
N PRO A 641 -45.65 4.14 10.67
CA PRO A 641 -47.07 3.91 10.95
C PRO A 641 -47.33 3.16 12.26
N GLN A 642 -46.29 2.62 12.90
CA GLN A 642 -46.40 1.89 14.17
C GLN A 642 -45.98 2.81 15.32
N HIS A 643 -46.89 3.14 16.22
CA HIS A 643 -46.60 4.04 17.35
C HIS A 643 -45.60 3.48 18.38
N GLY A 644 -45.26 2.19 18.33
CA GLY A 644 -44.19 1.58 19.13
C GLY A 644 -42.79 1.66 18.49
N ASP A 645 -42.65 2.38 17.38
CA ASP A 645 -41.40 2.55 16.65
C ASP A 645 -40.43 3.50 17.40
N PRO A 646 -39.13 3.17 17.51
CA PRO A 646 -38.12 4.02 18.16
C PRO A 646 -38.03 5.45 17.61
N LEU A 647 -38.47 5.71 16.38
CA LEU A 647 -38.49 7.05 15.80
C LEU A 647 -39.43 7.99 16.58
N HIS A 648 -40.57 7.50 17.08
CA HIS A 648 -41.51 8.31 17.85
C HIS A 648 -40.91 8.75 19.20
N GLU A 649 -40.28 7.82 19.93
CA GLU A 649 -39.60 8.12 21.20
C GLU A 649 -38.50 9.18 21.01
N LEU A 650 -37.70 9.07 19.95
CA LEU A 650 -36.62 10.02 19.68
C LEU A 650 -37.12 11.40 19.25
N LEU A 651 -38.25 11.47 18.53
CA LEU A 651 -38.86 12.75 18.14
C LEU A 651 -39.56 13.42 19.33
N GLU A 652 -40.16 12.64 20.22
CA GLU A 652 -40.71 13.13 21.51
C GLU A 652 -39.59 13.70 22.40
N ASP A 653 -38.45 13.01 22.53
CA ASP A 653 -37.27 13.48 23.29
C ASP A 653 -36.68 14.81 22.75
N LEU A 654 -36.94 15.14 21.47
CA LEU A 654 -36.41 16.32 20.80
C LEU A 654 -37.27 17.58 21.00
N ASP A 655 -38.51 17.42 21.50
CA ASP A 655 -39.52 18.47 21.73
C ASP A 655 -39.74 19.41 20.51
N GLU A 656 -40.08 20.68 20.74
CA GLU A 656 -40.31 21.69 19.71
C GLU A 656 -39.07 22.00 18.84
N LEU A 657 -39.34 22.36 17.57
CA LEU A 657 -38.34 22.73 16.57
C LEU A 657 -37.42 23.87 17.10
N PRO A 658 -36.10 23.64 17.19
CA PRO A 658 -35.18 24.66 17.68
C PRO A 658 -34.97 25.79 16.66
N THR A 659 -34.98 27.04 17.14
CA THR A 659 -34.58 28.21 16.35
C THR A 659 -33.08 28.19 16.06
N VAL A 660 -32.63 28.72 14.91
CA VAL A 660 -31.21 28.81 14.50
C VAL A 660 -30.33 29.44 15.59
N GLN A 661 -30.86 30.42 16.33
CA GLN A 661 -30.19 31.10 17.46
C GLN A 661 -30.01 30.19 18.69
N ALA A 662 -30.94 29.26 18.94
CA ALA A 662 -30.89 28.35 20.08
C ALA A 662 -29.74 27.33 19.97
N LEU A 663 -29.43 26.89 18.75
CA LEU A 663 -28.39 25.90 18.44
C LEU A 663 -26.96 26.49 18.38
N VAL A 664 -26.80 27.75 17.94
CA VAL A 664 -25.48 28.38 17.71
C VAL A 664 -24.99 29.25 18.88
N GLY A 665 -25.90 29.78 19.70
CA GLY A 665 -25.60 30.66 20.85
C GLY A 665 -25.78 32.16 20.53
N ASP A 666 -25.94 32.98 21.57
CA ASP A 666 -26.27 34.42 21.50
C ASP A 666 -25.09 35.30 21.07
N SER A 667 -24.55 35.06 19.88
CA SER A 667 -23.58 35.96 19.26
C SER A 667 -24.17 36.66 18.02
N VAL A 668 -25.26 37.41 18.19
CA VAL A 668 -25.71 38.43 17.21
C VAL A 668 -26.33 39.63 17.94
N PRO A 669 -25.97 40.89 17.59
CA PRO A 669 -26.61 42.09 18.11
C PRO A 669 -28.07 42.24 17.61
N SER A 670 -28.87 43.00 18.36
CA SER A 670 -30.33 43.15 18.26
C SER A 670 -30.95 43.31 16.85
N PRO A 671 -32.22 42.91 16.66
CA PRO A 671 -32.90 42.73 15.36
C PRO A 671 -33.39 44.03 14.70
N ALA A 672 -32.67 45.15 14.83
CA ALA A 672 -33.13 46.46 14.37
C ALA A 672 -32.63 46.87 12.96
N ASP A 673 -31.73 46.11 12.33
CA ASP A 673 -31.19 46.42 11.00
C ASP A 673 -31.55 45.32 9.98
N GLY A 674 -31.84 45.70 8.74
CA GLY A 674 -32.08 44.77 7.60
C GLY A 674 -30.90 43.84 7.25
N SER A 675 -29.84 43.84 8.06
CA SER A 675 -28.72 42.89 8.09
C SER A 675 -29.05 41.58 8.85
N ALA A 676 -30.14 41.53 9.62
CA ALA A 676 -30.55 40.36 10.41
C ALA A 676 -30.87 39.13 9.53
N GLU A 677 -31.52 39.31 8.38
CA GLU A 677 -31.79 38.22 7.44
C GLU A 677 -30.50 37.65 6.82
N GLN A 678 -29.51 38.52 6.52
CA GLN A 678 -28.21 38.09 6.01
C GLN A 678 -27.39 37.37 7.11
N GLY A 679 -27.49 37.82 8.35
CA GLY A 679 -26.92 37.15 9.53
C GLY A 679 -27.54 35.78 9.80
N LEU A 680 -28.86 35.64 9.73
CA LEU A 680 -29.58 34.37 9.87
C LEU A 680 -29.29 33.41 8.71
N ALA A 681 -29.16 33.92 7.48
CA ALA A 681 -28.73 33.14 6.32
C ALA A 681 -27.26 32.68 6.43
N HIS A 682 -26.42 33.41 7.16
CA HIS A 682 -25.05 33.00 7.47
C HIS A 682 -25.02 31.94 8.58
N LEU A 683 -25.80 32.11 9.64
CA LEU A 683 -25.88 31.17 10.76
C LEU A 683 -26.50 29.83 10.38
N SER A 684 -27.48 29.82 9.48
CA SER A 684 -28.07 28.57 8.94
C SER A 684 -27.09 27.75 8.09
N LYS A 685 -26.05 28.39 7.54
CA LYS A 685 -24.95 27.74 6.81
C LYS A 685 -23.81 27.27 7.70
N MET A 686 -23.86 27.57 9.00
CA MET A 686 -22.82 27.14 9.93
C MET A 686 -22.84 25.62 10.07
N GLU A 687 -21.65 25.02 9.99
CA GLU A 687 -21.48 23.57 10.03
C GLU A 687 -21.32 23.07 11.46
N MET A 688 -21.97 21.94 11.75
CA MET A 688 -21.86 21.24 13.01
C MET A 688 -21.37 19.81 12.77
N SER A 689 -20.43 19.36 13.59
CA SER A 689 -20.01 17.96 13.63
C SER A 689 -20.80 17.22 14.72
N LEU A 690 -21.52 16.18 14.32
CA LEU A 690 -22.31 15.32 15.21
C LEU A 690 -21.68 13.93 15.24
N THR A 691 -21.23 13.49 16.42
CA THR A 691 -20.73 12.12 16.60
C THR A 691 -21.92 11.21 16.86
N LEU A 692 -22.33 10.46 15.85
CA LEU A 692 -23.49 9.59 15.94
C LEU A 692 -23.26 8.48 16.97
N THR A 693 -24.26 8.32 17.82
CA THR A 693 -24.32 7.22 18.78
C THR A 693 -25.72 6.64 18.68
N GLY A 694 -25.85 5.32 18.69
CA GLY A 694 -27.16 4.73 18.93
C GLY A 694 -27.57 5.00 20.38
N LYS A 695 -28.80 5.45 20.60
CA LYS A 695 -29.43 5.28 21.91
C LYS A 695 -29.53 3.76 22.05
N LEU A 696 -28.84 3.17 23.02
CA LEU A 696 -29.10 1.78 23.42
C LEU A 696 -30.51 1.79 24.00
N VAL A 697 -31.52 1.85 23.14
CA VAL A 697 -32.88 1.50 23.52
C VAL A 697 -32.73 0.07 24.02
N PRO A 698 -33.08 -0.23 25.28
CA PRO A 698 -33.26 -1.60 25.71
C PRO A 698 -34.47 -2.08 24.92
N ALA A 699 -34.24 -2.49 23.67
CA ALA A 699 -35.17 -3.28 22.91
C ALA A 699 -35.51 -4.44 23.85
N THR A 700 -36.73 -4.40 24.33
CA THR A 700 -37.33 -5.38 25.22
C THR A 700 -36.78 -6.77 24.90
N SER A 701 -35.94 -7.29 25.81
CA SER A 701 -35.62 -8.71 25.91
C SER A 701 -35.33 -9.46 24.60
N SER A 702 -34.38 -9.01 23.78
CA SER A 702 -33.74 -9.93 22.84
C SER A 702 -32.51 -10.51 23.53
N GLU A 703 -32.65 -11.73 24.09
CA GLU A 703 -31.55 -12.49 24.71
C GLU A 703 -30.30 -12.57 23.81
N GLU A 704 -30.47 -12.42 22.49
CA GLU A 704 -29.40 -12.39 21.50
C GLU A 704 -28.46 -11.17 21.62
N SER A 705 -28.98 -9.97 21.94
CA SER A 705 -28.14 -8.76 22.08
C SER A 705 -27.25 -8.85 23.32
N ASP A 706 -27.81 -9.34 24.42
CA ASP A 706 -27.08 -9.60 25.66
C ASP A 706 -26.06 -10.74 25.48
N ALA A 707 -26.42 -11.80 24.73
CA ALA A 707 -25.50 -12.88 24.37
C ALA A 707 -24.28 -12.38 23.57
N ARG A 708 -24.50 -11.46 22.60
CA ARG A 708 -23.44 -10.88 21.76
C ARG A 708 -22.52 -9.94 22.54
N SER A 709 -23.09 -9.07 23.38
CA SER A 709 -22.34 -8.22 24.33
C SER A 709 -21.44 -9.06 25.24
N LEU A 710 -22.00 -10.14 25.77
CA LEU A 710 -21.30 -11.07 26.66
C LEU A 710 -20.20 -11.84 25.92
N LEU A 711 -20.42 -12.26 24.66
CA LEU A 711 -19.41 -12.89 23.81
C LEU A 711 -18.22 -11.95 23.54
N LEU A 712 -18.49 -10.68 23.20
CA LEU A 712 -17.45 -9.68 22.93
C LEU A 712 -16.62 -9.38 24.19
N SER A 713 -17.29 -9.18 25.33
CA SER A 713 -16.60 -8.99 26.62
C SER A 713 -15.70 -10.19 26.94
N THR A 714 -16.16 -11.42 26.66
CA THR A 714 -15.41 -12.65 26.90
C THR A 714 -14.20 -12.78 25.97
N LYS A 715 -14.34 -12.48 24.68
CA LYS A 715 -13.23 -12.44 23.71
C LYS A 715 -12.14 -11.44 24.12
N GLN A 716 -12.51 -10.24 24.58
CA GLN A 716 -11.53 -9.24 25.02
C GLN A 716 -10.73 -9.71 26.25
N MET A 717 -11.42 -10.27 27.25
CA MET A 717 -10.74 -10.84 28.42
C MET A 717 -9.87 -12.04 28.05
N LEU A 718 -10.27 -12.85 27.07
CA LEU A 718 -9.46 -13.96 26.55
C LEU A 718 -8.18 -13.48 25.85
N VAL A 719 -8.26 -12.43 25.04
CA VAL A 719 -7.08 -11.83 24.39
C VAL A 719 -6.03 -11.42 25.43
N ASP A 720 -6.49 -10.81 26.51
CA ASP A 720 -5.68 -10.36 27.64
C ASP A 720 -4.98 -11.52 28.37
N VAL A 721 -5.69 -12.63 28.59
CA VAL A 721 -5.14 -13.81 29.28
C VAL A 721 -4.18 -14.58 28.36
N ILE A 722 -4.55 -14.81 27.10
CA ILE A 722 -3.74 -15.56 26.12
C ILE A 722 -2.42 -14.84 25.80
N GLN A 723 -2.41 -13.50 25.83
CA GLN A 723 -1.20 -12.72 25.57
C GLN A 723 -0.17 -12.84 26.70
N SER A 724 -0.61 -13.00 27.94
CA SER A 724 0.23 -13.04 29.13
C SER A 724 0.66 -14.45 29.54
N GLN A 725 -0.20 -15.45 29.36
CA GLN A 725 0.05 -16.84 29.77
C GLN A 725 0.21 -17.78 28.57
N ALA A 726 1.17 -18.69 28.64
CA ALA A 726 1.36 -19.71 27.61
C ALA A 726 0.54 -20.98 27.93
N GLY A 727 -0.03 -21.59 26.88
CA GLY A 727 -0.69 -22.90 26.94
C GLY A 727 -1.06 -23.38 25.55
N ASP A 728 -1.29 -24.68 25.39
CA ASP A 728 -1.59 -25.31 24.10
C ASP A 728 -3.11 -25.40 23.84
N SER A 729 -3.94 -25.39 24.89
CA SER A 729 -5.41 -25.31 24.81
C SER A 729 -6.01 -24.20 25.67
N LEU A 730 -7.21 -23.74 25.33
CA LEU A 730 -7.90 -22.68 26.09
C LEU A 730 -8.25 -23.11 27.51
N THR A 731 -8.65 -24.37 27.66
CA THR A 731 -8.98 -24.98 28.95
C THR A 731 -7.74 -25.03 29.84
N GLU A 732 -6.60 -25.46 29.33
CA GLU A 732 -5.34 -25.47 30.07
C GLU A 732 -4.95 -24.08 30.61
N ILE A 733 -5.08 -23.03 29.79
CA ILE A 733 -4.79 -21.66 30.21
C ILE A 733 -5.75 -21.17 31.31
N LEU A 734 -7.03 -21.49 31.21
CA LEU A 734 -8.05 -21.02 32.17
C LEU A 734 -7.97 -21.73 33.53
N TRP A 735 -7.55 -23.00 33.57
CA TRP A 735 -7.46 -23.80 34.80
C TRP A 735 -6.08 -23.73 35.48
N THR A 736 -5.02 -23.40 34.73
CA THR A 736 -3.67 -23.23 35.28
C THR A 736 -3.54 -21.87 35.97
N ARG A 737 -3.10 -21.86 37.23
CA ARG A 737 -2.84 -20.61 37.99
C ARG A 737 -1.73 -19.80 37.32
N ALA A 738 -1.91 -18.48 37.24
CA ALA A 738 -0.90 -17.59 36.70
C ALA A 738 0.33 -17.53 37.63
N SER A 739 1.54 -17.52 37.06
CA SER A 739 2.75 -17.22 37.83
C SER A 739 2.87 -15.73 38.14
N GLU A 740 3.60 -15.37 39.21
CA GLU A 740 3.84 -13.96 39.57
C GLU A 740 4.45 -13.14 38.42
N HIS A 741 5.29 -13.77 37.58
CA HIS A 741 5.89 -13.12 36.43
C HIS A 741 4.87 -12.84 35.30
N GLU A 742 3.93 -13.76 35.06
CA GLU A 742 2.87 -13.59 34.08
C GLU A 742 1.84 -12.55 34.53
N GLU A 743 1.50 -12.52 35.83
CA GLU A 743 0.67 -11.49 36.45
C GLU A 743 1.32 -10.09 36.34
N ALA A 744 2.62 -9.98 36.65
CA ALA A 744 3.37 -8.72 36.50
C ALA A 744 3.45 -8.25 35.03
N SER A 745 3.61 -9.19 34.09
CA SER A 745 3.58 -8.91 32.65
C SER A 745 2.20 -8.40 32.21
N HIS A 746 1.13 -9.01 32.73
CA HIS A 746 -0.25 -8.57 32.53
C HIS A 746 -0.49 -7.16 33.08
N GLU A 747 -0.07 -6.88 34.32
CA GLU A 747 -0.18 -5.56 34.92
C GLU A 747 0.56 -4.49 34.11
N HIS A 748 1.79 -4.78 33.68
CA HIS A 748 2.56 -3.87 32.85
C HIS A 748 1.85 -3.59 31.51
N LEU A 749 1.24 -4.61 30.90
CA LEU A 749 0.43 -4.46 29.68
C LEU A 749 -0.77 -3.53 29.91
N MET A 750 -1.50 -3.72 31.01
CA MET A 750 -2.67 -2.90 31.36
C MET A 750 -2.28 -1.44 31.65
N ARG A 751 -1.21 -1.20 32.42
CA ARG A 751 -0.68 0.15 32.68
C ARG A 751 -0.30 0.86 31.39
N ARG A 752 0.38 0.15 30.46
CA ARG A 752 0.74 0.69 29.14
C ARG A 752 -0.49 1.05 28.30
N ARG A 753 -1.57 0.27 28.37
CA ARG A 753 -2.84 0.58 27.69
C ARG A 753 -3.55 1.78 28.32
N ALA A 754 -3.59 1.87 29.65
CA ALA A 754 -4.19 2.99 30.38
C ALA A 754 -3.49 4.33 30.05
N LEU A 755 -2.16 4.34 29.98
CA LEU A 755 -1.39 5.52 29.56
C LEU A 755 -1.70 5.94 28.11
N ARG A 756 -1.87 4.97 27.21
CA ARG A 756 -2.26 5.24 25.81
C ARG A 756 -3.69 5.79 25.73
N GLU A 757 -4.62 5.22 26.49
CA GLU A 757 -6.02 5.66 26.55
C GLU A 757 -6.15 7.08 27.15
N ALA A 758 -5.28 7.44 28.08
CA ALA A 758 -5.17 8.81 28.59
C ALA A 758 -4.72 9.81 27.52
N GLN A 759 -3.84 9.40 26.60
CA GLN A 759 -3.33 10.23 25.49
C GLN A 759 -4.29 10.27 24.27
N THR A 760 -5.20 9.31 24.13
CA THR A 760 -6.16 9.30 23.01
C THR A 760 -7.24 10.38 23.17
N PRO A 761 -7.58 11.15 22.10
CA PRO A 761 -8.67 12.11 22.08
C PRO A 761 -10.01 11.47 22.49
N VAL A 762 -10.87 12.24 23.18
CA VAL A 762 -12.16 11.75 23.72
C VAL A 762 -13.08 11.17 22.62
N THR A 763 -12.98 11.68 21.39
CA THR A 763 -13.75 11.21 20.22
C THR A 763 -13.35 9.81 19.73
N LEU A 764 -12.13 9.37 20.06
CA LEU A 764 -11.57 8.06 19.68
C LEU A 764 -11.53 7.07 20.86
N LYS A 765 -12.13 7.42 22.01
CA LYS A 765 -12.18 6.55 23.19
C LYS A 765 -13.23 5.45 23.00
N ARG A 766 -12.87 4.22 23.37
CA ARG A 766 -13.74 3.03 23.34
C ARG A 766 -14.99 3.22 24.22
N ASN A 767 -16.02 2.41 23.96
CA ASN A 767 -17.23 2.36 24.78
C ASN A 767 -16.92 2.17 26.27
N ARG A 768 -17.52 3.03 27.10
CA ARG A 768 -17.29 3.14 28.55
C ARG A 768 -17.61 1.85 29.32
N SER A 769 -18.52 1.03 28.80
CA SER A 769 -18.93 -0.26 29.37
C SER A 769 -17.88 -1.39 29.21
N LEU A 770 -16.95 -1.26 28.26
CA LEU A 770 -15.86 -2.23 28.04
C LEU A 770 -14.59 -1.85 28.82
N ALA A 771 -14.46 -0.59 29.23
CA ALA A 771 -13.30 -0.07 29.95
C ALA A 771 -13.20 -0.59 31.40
N THR A 772 -14.32 -0.96 32.03
CA THR A 772 -14.37 -1.48 33.41
C THR A 772 -13.70 -2.85 33.55
N ASN A 773 -13.71 -3.68 32.50
CA ASN A 773 -13.07 -5.00 32.52
C ASN A 773 -11.54 -4.92 32.35
N ASN A 774 -10.99 -3.80 31.90
CA ASN A 774 -9.55 -3.65 31.67
C ASN A 774 -8.75 -3.55 32.98
N GLN A 775 -9.40 -3.17 34.09
CA GLN A 775 -8.76 -2.96 35.40
C GLN A 775 -8.72 -4.23 36.28
N LEU A 776 -9.32 -5.33 35.83
CA LEU A 776 -9.35 -6.59 36.58
C LEU A 776 -7.99 -7.30 36.58
N SER A 777 -7.66 -8.01 37.67
CA SER A 777 -6.49 -8.90 37.74
C SER A 777 -6.62 -10.07 36.76
N MET A 778 -5.52 -10.78 36.47
CA MET A 778 -5.57 -11.89 35.50
C MET A 778 -6.49 -13.00 36.01
N GLU A 779 -6.39 -13.36 37.29
CA GLU A 779 -7.22 -14.39 37.93
C GLU A 779 -8.71 -13.97 37.97
N ASP A 780 -9.02 -12.69 38.17
CA ASP A 780 -10.40 -12.20 38.10
C ASP A 780 -10.96 -12.28 36.68
N LYS A 781 -10.14 -11.96 35.67
CA LYS A 781 -10.50 -12.13 34.26
C LYS A 781 -10.78 -13.60 33.95
N LYS A 782 -9.93 -14.55 34.37
CA LYS A 782 -10.16 -15.99 34.18
C LYS A 782 -11.46 -16.45 34.82
N ARG A 783 -11.73 -16.08 36.08
CA ARG A 783 -12.97 -16.42 36.78
C ARG A 783 -14.21 -15.90 36.06
N LYS A 784 -14.16 -14.66 35.56
CA LYS A 784 -15.27 -14.04 34.82
C LYS A 784 -15.47 -14.68 33.45
N ILE A 785 -14.38 -15.01 32.74
CA ILE A 785 -14.42 -15.77 31.48
C ILE A 785 -15.10 -17.12 31.69
N ILE A 786 -14.71 -17.89 32.70
CA ILE A 786 -15.32 -19.21 32.98
C ILE A 786 -16.83 -19.09 33.24
N ARG A 787 -17.26 -18.07 33.98
CA ARG A 787 -18.70 -17.80 34.20
C ARG A 787 -19.42 -17.45 32.90
N ASN A 788 -18.82 -16.60 32.07
CA ASN A 788 -19.40 -16.21 30.79
C ASN A 788 -19.46 -17.39 29.80
N LEU A 789 -18.43 -18.24 29.77
CA LEU A 789 -18.40 -19.43 28.91
C LEU A 789 -19.54 -20.39 29.23
N ARG A 790 -19.84 -20.62 30.51
CA ARG A 790 -21.00 -21.43 30.93
C ARG A 790 -22.33 -20.84 30.47
N ARG A 791 -22.46 -19.51 30.50
CA ARG A 791 -23.67 -18.80 30.04
C ARG A 791 -23.79 -18.80 28.51
N LEU A 792 -22.67 -18.73 27.78
CA LEU A 792 -22.64 -18.84 26.32
C LEU A 792 -22.92 -20.28 25.85
N GLU A 793 -22.48 -21.27 26.62
CA GLU A 793 -22.78 -22.69 26.38
C GLU A 793 -24.27 -22.99 26.58
N SER A 794 -24.91 -22.44 27.61
CA SER A 794 -26.37 -22.54 27.78
C SER A 794 -27.18 -21.86 26.67
N LEU A 795 -26.57 -20.92 25.93
CA LEU A 795 -27.16 -20.24 24.78
C LEU A 795 -26.82 -20.91 23.44
N GLY A 796 -26.09 -22.04 23.46
CA GLY A 796 -25.71 -22.80 22.25
C GLY A 796 -24.65 -22.14 21.36
N LEU A 797 -23.98 -21.09 21.83
CA LEU A 797 -23.00 -20.32 21.04
C LEU A 797 -21.57 -20.88 21.09
N VAL A 798 -21.27 -21.71 22.09
CA VAL A 798 -19.94 -22.30 22.26
C VAL A 798 -20.05 -23.69 22.87
N ASP A 799 -19.30 -24.65 22.35
CA ASP A 799 -19.28 -26.04 22.81
C ASP A 799 -18.01 -26.36 23.62
N SER A 800 -18.19 -26.98 24.81
CA SER A 800 -17.10 -27.46 25.67
C SER A 800 -16.44 -28.74 25.14
N ALA A 801 -17.14 -29.56 24.35
CA ALA A 801 -16.59 -30.81 23.81
C ALA A 801 -15.41 -30.58 22.84
N HIS A 802 -15.38 -29.42 22.20
CA HIS A 802 -14.33 -29.00 21.24
C HIS A 802 -13.25 -28.12 21.89
N GLN A 803 -13.11 -28.15 23.23
CA GLN A 803 -12.18 -27.31 24.01
C GLN A 803 -12.28 -25.81 23.67
N TYR A 804 -13.48 -25.34 23.29
CA TYR A 804 -13.75 -23.96 22.88
C TYR A 804 -12.91 -23.49 21.66
N GLN A 805 -12.46 -24.39 20.79
CA GLN A 805 -11.68 -24.08 19.58
C GLN A 805 -12.41 -23.09 18.64
N GLU A 806 -13.74 -23.08 18.65
CA GLU A 806 -14.54 -22.15 17.86
C GLU A 806 -14.30 -20.68 18.26
N LEU A 807 -14.11 -20.39 19.55
CA LEU A 807 -13.72 -19.05 20.00
C LEU A 807 -12.32 -18.66 19.50
N ILE A 808 -11.39 -19.62 19.44
CA ILE A 808 -10.05 -19.39 18.89
C ILE A 808 -10.12 -19.11 17.39
N ASN A 809 -10.98 -19.84 16.66
CA ASN A 809 -11.22 -19.60 15.23
C ASN A 809 -11.81 -18.20 15.00
N GLN A 810 -12.74 -17.77 15.86
CA GLN A 810 -13.29 -16.42 15.84
C GLN A 810 -12.21 -15.36 16.14
N LEU A 811 -11.33 -15.57 17.13
CA LEU A 811 -10.20 -14.67 17.39
C LEU A 811 -9.21 -14.62 16.21
N ALA A 812 -8.97 -15.74 15.53
CA ALA A 812 -8.15 -15.77 14.32
C ALA A 812 -8.81 -15.02 13.15
N LYS A 813 -10.14 -15.12 13.01
CA LYS A 813 -10.93 -14.31 12.07
C LYS A 813 -10.80 -12.82 12.43
N ASP A 814 -10.87 -12.47 13.71
CA ASP A 814 -10.69 -11.10 14.18
C ASP A 814 -9.28 -10.55 13.86
N ILE A 815 -8.21 -11.35 14.03
CA ILE A 815 -6.84 -10.93 13.64
C ILE A 815 -6.76 -10.67 12.13
N ARG A 816 -7.38 -11.54 11.32
CA ARG A 816 -7.40 -11.42 9.85
C ARG A 816 -8.19 -10.18 9.43
N ASN A 817 -9.33 -9.91 10.07
CA ASN A 817 -10.16 -8.73 9.83
C ASN A 817 -9.46 -7.44 10.27
N GLN A 818 -8.78 -7.42 11.43
CA GLN A 818 -8.03 -6.26 11.90
C GLN A 818 -6.93 -5.82 10.92
N ARG A 819 -6.24 -6.78 10.30
CA ARG A 819 -5.29 -6.47 9.22
C ARG A 819 -5.98 -5.87 8.00
N ARG A 820 -7.12 -6.44 7.57
CA ARG A 820 -7.91 -5.90 6.46
C ARG A 820 -8.36 -4.47 6.75
N TYR A 821 -8.82 -4.16 7.97
CA TYR A 821 -9.17 -2.79 8.36
C TYR A 821 -7.99 -1.83 8.27
N ARG A 822 -6.80 -2.20 8.77
CA ARG A 822 -5.60 -1.36 8.62
C ARG A 822 -5.24 -1.11 7.15
N GLN A 823 -5.35 -2.14 6.32
CA GLN A 823 -5.09 -2.02 4.89
C GLN A 823 -6.13 -1.12 4.21
N HIS A 824 -7.41 -1.33 4.47
CA HIS A 824 -8.49 -0.50 3.93
C HIS A 824 -8.38 0.95 4.38
N ARG A 825 -8.04 1.22 5.65
CA ARG A 825 -7.79 2.58 6.16
C ARG A 825 -6.68 3.29 5.39
N ARG A 826 -5.58 2.59 5.09
CA ARG A 826 -4.48 3.15 4.28
C ARG A 826 -4.91 3.43 2.84
N GLU A 827 -5.66 2.51 2.24
CA GLU A 827 -6.24 2.70 0.91
C GLU A 827 -7.24 3.87 0.89
N GLU A 828 -8.04 4.02 1.94
CA GLU A 828 -8.99 5.12 2.12
C GLU A 828 -8.27 6.46 2.28
N LEU A 829 -7.23 6.54 3.11
CA LEU A 829 -6.39 7.72 3.24
C LEU A 829 -5.82 8.18 1.89
N LEU A 830 -5.32 7.22 1.09
CA LEU A 830 -4.82 7.52 -0.26
C LEU A 830 -5.95 8.04 -1.17
N LYS A 831 -7.13 7.41 -1.16
CA LYS A 831 -8.29 7.84 -1.95
C LYS A 831 -8.82 9.21 -1.55
N LEU A 832 -8.91 9.50 -0.25
CA LEU A 832 -9.35 10.79 0.27
C LEU A 832 -8.37 11.90 -0.12
N ARG A 833 -7.05 11.64 -0.04
CA ARG A 833 -6.03 12.59 -0.51
C ARG A 833 -6.13 12.88 -2.01
N GLN A 834 -6.32 11.84 -2.83
CA GLN A 834 -6.55 12.01 -4.28
C GLN A 834 -7.83 12.78 -4.58
N THR A 835 -8.92 12.47 -3.86
CA THR A 835 -10.21 13.17 -3.99
C THR A 835 -10.05 14.65 -3.65
N LEU A 836 -9.36 14.96 -2.56
CA LEU A 836 -9.10 16.33 -2.12
C LEU A 836 -8.25 17.10 -3.13
N GLN A 837 -7.23 16.47 -3.73
CA GLN A 837 -6.47 17.06 -4.82
C GLN A 837 -7.34 17.38 -6.05
N GLY A 838 -8.21 16.44 -6.46
CA GLY A 838 -9.13 16.64 -7.58
C GLY A 838 -10.17 17.75 -7.31
N LEU A 839 -10.71 17.80 -6.09
CA LEU A 839 -11.63 18.86 -5.67
C LEU A 839 -10.94 20.23 -5.64
N ASN A 840 -9.71 20.31 -5.14
CA ASN A 840 -8.96 21.57 -5.14
C ASN A 840 -8.68 22.05 -6.57
N ALA A 841 -8.30 21.15 -7.48
CA ALA A 841 -8.11 21.50 -8.89
C ALA A 841 -9.42 22.01 -9.53
N LYS A 842 -10.56 21.39 -9.20
CA LYS A 842 -11.89 21.82 -9.67
C LYS A 842 -12.29 23.18 -9.09
N THR A 843 -12.03 23.43 -7.81
CA THR A 843 -12.26 24.73 -7.17
C THR A 843 -11.42 25.81 -7.84
N SER A 844 -10.12 25.57 -8.07
CA SER A 844 -9.25 26.52 -8.78
C SER A 844 -9.73 26.79 -10.21
N PHE A 845 -10.23 25.78 -10.92
CA PHE A 845 -10.83 25.97 -12.24
C PHE A 845 -12.10 26.85 -12.20
N TYR A 846 -12.98 26.66 -11.22
CA TYR A 846 -14.14 27.53 -11.04
C TYR A 846 -13.75 28.96 -10.67
N GLU A 847 -12.70 29.14 -9.87
CA GLU A 847 -12.14 30.47 -9.56
C GLU A 847 -11.59 31.15 -10.84
N GLU A 848 -10.83 30.42 -11.65
CA GLU A 848 -10.33 30.91 -12.95
C GLU A 848 -11.48 31.28 -13.91
N GLN A 849 -12.56 30.49 -13.94
CA GLN A 849 -13.75 30.81 -14.73
C GLN A 849 -14.46 32.06 -14.21
N ILE A 850 -14.64 32.21 -12.89
CA ILE A 850 -15.20 33.42 -12.29
C ILE A 850 -14.35 34.63 -12.69
N ASP A 851 -13.02 34.52 -12.64
CA ASP A 851 -12.11 35.58 -13.05
C ASP A 851 -12.21 35.91 -14.55
N TYR A 852 -12.34 34.90 -15.40
CA TYR A 852 -12.61 35.09 -16.82
C TYR A 852 -13.91 35.87 -17.07
N TYR A 853 -15.02 35.46 -16.44
CA TYR A 853 -16.30 36.15 -16.56
C TYR A 853 -16.21 37.59 -16.04
N ASN A 854 -15.49 37.81 -14.94
CA ASN A 854 -15.23 39.15 -14.41
C ASN A 854 -14.44 40.02 -15.40
N GLN A 855 -13.42 39.46 -16.07
CA GLN A 855 -12.66 40.16 -17.11
C GLN A 855 -13.52 40.48 -18.34
N TYR A 856 -14.35 39.51 -18.78
CA TYR A 856 -15.28 39.70 -19.88
C TYR A 856 -16.27 40.84 -19.59
N ILE A 857 -16.90 40.83 -18.41
CA ILE A 857 -17.85 41.87 -17.99
C ILE A 857 -17.15 43.22 -17.86
N LYS A 858 -15.91 43.27 -17.33
CA LYS A 858 -15.10 44.50 -17.30
C LYS A 858 -14.84 45.03 -18.72
N THR A 859 -14.51 44.15 -19.66
CA THR A 859 -14.27 44.54 -21.06
C THR A 859 -15.57 45.04 -21.72
N CYS A 860 -16.72 44.43 -21.44
CA CYS A 860 -18.02 44.93 -21.87
C CYS A 860 -18.35 46.30 -21.27
N LEU A 861 -18.10 46.48 -19.96
CA LEU A 861 -18.23 47.77 -19.27
C LEU A 861 -17.31 48.84 -19.85
N ASP A 862 -16.05 48.50 -20.14
CA ASP A 862 -15.07 49.41 -20.70
C ASP A 862 -15.42 49.79 -22.14
N ASN A 863 -15.97 48.87 -22.94
CA ASN A 863 -16.50 49.17 -24.28
C ASN A 863 -17.73 50.10 -24.21
N LEU A 864 -18.62 49.91 -23.23
CA LEU A 864 -19.75 50.81 -22.98
C LEU A 864 -19.30 52.18 -22.45
N ALA A 865 -18.29 52.22 -21.58
CA ALA A 865 -17.72 53.45 -21.04
C ALA A 865 -16.88 54.22 -22.07
N ALA A 866 -16.17 53.53 -22.96
CA ALA A 866 -15.44 54.13 -24.09
C ALA A 866 -16.40 54.75 -25.12
N SER A 867 -17.60 54.17 -25.30
CA SER A 867 -18.69 54.80 -26.07
C SER A 867 -19.19 56.08 -25.39
N ASN A 868 -19.25 56.12 -24.06
CA ASN A 868 -19.67 57.30 -23.29
C ASN A 868 -18.58 58.37 -23.16
N LYS A 869 -17.30 58.08 -23.41
CA LYS A 869 -16.19 59.06 -23.33
C LYS A 869 -15.97 59.88 -24.60
N VAL A 870 -16.77 59.71 -25.65
CA VAL A 870 -16.80 60.62 -26.83
C VAL A 870 -17.80 61.78 -26.63
N THR A 871 -18.24 62.05 -25.40
CA THR A 871 -19.02 63.26 -25.09
C THR A 871 -18.09 64.42 -24.77
N GLY A 872 -17.53 65.00 -25.82
CA GLY A 872 -16.66 66.17 -25.75
C GLY A 872 -16.57 66.94 -27.06
N LYS A 873 -17.63 66.96 -27.88
CA LYS A 873 -18.00 67.99 -28.87
C LYS A 873 -19.14 67.46 -29.74
N ASN A 874 -20.24 68.22 -29.77
CA ASN A 874 -21.40 68.01 -30.64
C ASN A 874 -20.98 67.80 -32.11
N LYS A 875 -20.96 66.55 -32.56
CA LYS A 875 -21.10 66.19 -33.98
C LYS A 875 -22.34 65.31 -34.07
N LYS A 876 -23.48 65.91 -34.46
CA LYS A 876 -24.65 65.12 -34.89
C LYS A 876 -24.17 64.19 -36.01
N LEU A 877 -24.17 62.88 -35.76
CA LEU A 877 -23.94 61.88 -36.80
C LEU A 877 -25.03 62.08 -37.88
N GLN A 878 -24.61 62.27 -39.13
CA GLN A 878 -25.56 62.52 -40.23
C GLN A 878 -26.44 61.28 -40.46
N PRO A 879 -27.77 61.46 -40.64
CA PRO A 879 -28.67 60.37 -40.99
C PRO A 879 -28.28 59.78 -42.35
N LEU A 880 -28.17 58.45 -42.45
CA LEU A 880 -27.87 57.78 -43.71
C LEU A 880 -29.16 57.59 -44.52
N ARG A 881 -29.23 58.29 -45.65
CA ARG A 881 -30.35 58.24 -46.58
C ARG A 881 -30.02 57.34 -47.77
N TYR A 882 -30.74 56.22 -47.90
CA TYR A 882 -30.62 55.32 -49.04
C TYR A 882 -31.97 55.13 -49.73
N THR A 883 -31.98 55.12 -51.07
CA THR A 883 -33.14 54.68 -51.84
C THR A 883 -33.26 53.16 -51.77
N ALA A 884 -34.49 52.62 -51.81
CA ALA A 884 -34.71 51.18 -51.78
C ALA A 884 -34.03 50.47 -52.96
N THR A 885 -33.95 51.10 -54.13
CA THR A 885 -33.15 50.62 -55.28
C THR A 885 -31.67 50.44 -54.94
N ARG A 886 -31.04 51.38 -54.25
CA ARG A 886 -29.62 51.26 -53.86
C ARG A 886 -29.39 50.22 -52.77
N LEU A 887 -30.34 50.01 -51.87
CA LEU A 887 -30.25 48.94 -50.86
C LEU A 887 -30.46 47.56 -51.49
N PHE A 888 -31.30 47.46 -52.53
CA PHE A 888 -31.51 46.27 -53.31
C PHE A 888 -30.28 45.90 -54.17
N GLU A 889 -29.67 46.87 -54.86
CA GLU A 889 -28.40 46.67 -55.60
C GLU A 889 -27.24 46.22 -54.71
N LYS A 890 -27.23 46.65 -53.44
CA LYS A 890 -26.24 46.24 -52.44
C LYS A 890 -26.55 44.90 -51.76
N GLY A 891 -27.67 44.27 -52.10
CA GLY A 891 -28.12 43.01 -51.52
C GLY A 891 -28.61 43.11 -50.06
N VAL A 892 -28.70 44.32 -49.50
CA VAL A 892 -29.18 44.54 -48.13
C VAL A 892 -30.70 44.39 -48.07
N LEU A 893 -31.44 44.98 -49.02
CA LEU A 893 -32.88 44.81 -49.16
C LEU A 893 -33.17 43.70 -50.17
N LEU A 894 -34.01 42.72 -49.82
CA LEU A 894 -34.34 41.57 -50.66
C LEU A 894 -35.69 41.74 -51.37
N GLU A 895 -36.73 42.15 -50.65
CA GLU A 895 -38.05 42.41 -51.21
C GLU A 895 -38.87 43.32 -50.30
N ILE A 896 -39.87 43.99 -50.86
CA ILE A 896 -40.92 44.71 -50.12
C ILE A 896 -42.24 44.10 -50.56
N GLU A 897 -42.95 43.45 -49.64
CA GLU A 897 -44.29 42.89 -49.86
C GLU A 897 -45.23 44.02 -50.31
N GLU A 898 -46.05 43.76 -51.35
CA GLU A 898 -47.03 44.68 -51.96
C GLU A 898 -46.49 45.82 -52.87
N LEU A 899 -45.17 45.86 -53.19
CA LEU A 899 -44.58 46.89 -54.06
C LEU A 899 -43.73 46.31 -55.22
N PRO A 900 -44.01 46.66 -56.50
CA PRO A 900 -43.19 46.23 -57.63
C PRO A 900 -41.85 46.99 -57.70
N LEU A 901 -40.81 46.33 -58.25
CA LEU A 901 -39.43 46.86 -58.35
C LEU A 901 -39.31 48.24 -59.03
N SER A 902 -40.27 48.60 -59.89
CA SER A 902 -40.33 49.92 -60.55
C SER A 902 -40.57 51.07 -59.56
N GLN A 903 -41.26 50.82 -58.45
CA GLN A 903 -41.62 51.81 -57.44
C GLN A 903 -40.56 51.94 -56.32
N PHE A 904 -39.51 51.11 -56.34
CA PHE A 904 -38.41 51.18 -55.34
C PHE A 904 -37.60 52.49 -55.42
N ARG A 905 -37.69 53.22 -56.54
CA ARG A 905 -37.10 54.56 -56.65
C ARG A 905 -37.80 55.60 -55.76
N ASN A 906 -39.07 55.36 -55.42
CA ASN A 906 -39.92 56.28 -54.67
C ASN A 906 -39.89 56.02 -53.16
N VAL A 907 -39.22 54.95 -52.72
CA VAL A 907 -39.04 54.57 -51.32
C VAL A 907 -37.64 54.97 -50.85
N ILE A 908 -37.57 55.72 -49.75
CA ILE A 908 -36.33 56.17 -49.13
C ILE A 908 -36.28 55.68 -47.68
N PHE A 909 -35.19 55.03 -47.30
CA PHE A 909 -34.89 54.64 -45.94
C PHE A 909 -33.88 55.62 -45.32
N ASP A 910 -34.32 56.34 -44.29
CA ASP A 910 -33.48 57.19 -43.45
C ASP A 910 -33.08 56.41 -42.18
N ILE A 911 -31.80 56.03 -42.06
CA ILE A 911 -31.26 55.36 -40.87
C ILE A 911 -30.62 56.42 -39.97
N ILE A 912 -31.24 56.68 -38.82
CA ILE A 912 -30.85 57.72 -37.87
C ILE A 912 -30.30 57.05 -36.60
N PRO A 913 -29.04 57.30 -36.21
CA PRO A 913 -28.52 56.82 -34.93
C PRO A 913 -29.20 57.58 -33.77
N CYS A 914 -29.66 56.85 -32.74
CA CYS A 914 -30.25 57.42 -31.53
C CYS A 914 -29.18 57.80 -30.49
N GLU A 915 -29.55 58.58 -29.46
CA GLU A 915 -28.64 59.03 -28.38
C GLU A 915 -28.08 57.87 -27.53
N GLU A 916 -28.79 56.74 -27.47
CA GLU A 916 -28.33 55.50 -26.85
C GLU A 916 -27.52 54.66 -27.86
N SER A 917 -26.28 54.31 -27.47
CA SER A 917 -25.36 53.53 -28.29
C SER A 917 -25.94 52.18 -28.73
N GLY A 918 -25.99 51.92 -30.03
CA GLY A 918 -26.48 50.66 -30.60
C GLY A 918 -27.97 50.64 -30.97
N ARG A 919 -28.71 51.74 -30.82
CA ARG A 919 -30.08 51.90 -31.34
C ARG A 919 -30.10 52.77 -32.60
N PHE A 920 -30.70 52.27 -33.67
CA PHE A 920 -30.91 52.98 -34.92
C PHE A 920 -32.42 53.10 -35.18
N GLN A 921 -32.89 54.32 -35.45
CA GLN A 921 -34.25 54.53 -35.94
C GLN A 921 -34.23 54.53 -37.46
N VAL A 922 -34.85 53.53 -38.08
CA VAL A 922 -35.05 53.46 -39.52
C VAL A 922 -36.41 54.07 -39.84
N LYS A 923 -36.45 55.13 -40.64
CA LYS A 923 -37.68 55.75 -41.13
C LYS A 923 -37.84 55.44 -42.61
N ALA A 924 -38.96 54.86 -43.00
CA ALA A 924 -39.31 54.65 -44.40
C ALA A 924 -40.19 55.81 -44.89
N LYS A 925 -39.80 56.43 -46.00
CA LYS A 925 -40.55 57.48 -46.70
C LYS A 925 -40.98 56.99 -48.07
N PHE A 926 -42.27 57.07 -48.38
CA PHE A 926 -42.80 56.78 -49.70
C PHE A 926 -43.34 58.07 -50.32
N MET A 927 -42.82 58.47 -51.49
CA MET A 927 -43.20 59.71 -52.19
C MET A 927 -43.13 60.98 -51.30
N GLY A 928 -42.25 61.00 -50.30
CA GLY A 928 -42.07 62.13 -49.38
C GLY A 928 -42.92 62.08 -48.10
N ILE A 929 -43.83 61.10 -47.97
CA ILE A 929 -44.65 60.88 -46.77
C ILE A 929 -43.94 59.89 -45.85
N ASP A 930 -43.76 60.25 -44.57
CA ASP A 930 -43.27 59.36 -43.51
C ASP A 930 -44.31 58.24 -43.31
N MET A 931 -43.93 56.99 -43.59
CA MET A 931 -44.83 55.84 -43.42
C MET A 931 -44.75 55.32 -42.00
N GLU A 932 -43.65 54.63 -41.68
CA GLU A 932 -43.46 53.96 -40.40
C GLU A 932 -42.03 54.14 -39.90
N ARG A 933 -41.87 54.02 -38.58
CA ARG A 933 -40.59 54.12 -37.88
C ARG A 933 -40.30 52.80 -37.21
N PHE A 934 -39.19 52.17 -37.58
CA PHE A 934 -38.74 50.91 -36.99
C PHE A 934 -37.51 51.17 -36.14
N GLN A 935 -37.55 50.70 -34.89
CA GLN A 935 -36.39 50.76 -34.01
C GLN A 935 -35.55 49.50 -34.19
N LEU A 936 -34.39 49.69 -34.78
CA LEU A 936 -33.40 48.65 -35.06
C LEU A 936 -32.34 48.66 -33.96
N HIS A 937 -32.28 47.61 -33.16
CA HIS A 937 -31.21 47.43 -32.20
C HIS A 937 -30.07 46.65 -32.87
N TYR A 938 -28.85 47.16 -32.76
CA TYR A 938 -27.66 46.49 -33.29
C TYR A 938 -27.42 45.13 -32.62
N GLN A 939 -27.79 45.02 -31.34
CA GLN A 939 -27.74 43.76 -30.59
C GLN A 939 -28.69 42.71 -31.14
N ASP A 940 -29.91 43.09 -31.55
CA ASP A 940 -30.88 42.16 -32.15
C ASP A 940 -30.36 41.60 -33.49
N LEU A 941 -29.63 42.42 -34.26
CA LEU A 941 -28.98 41.96 -35.49
C LEU A 941 -27.85 40.96 -35.23
N LEU A 942 -27.02 41.19 -34.22
CA LEU A 942 -25.98 40.25 -33.81
C LEU A 942 -26.59 38.95 -33.27
N GLN A 943 -27.71 39.03 -32.56
CA GLN A 943 -28.48 37.87 -32.10
C GLN A 943 -29.01 37.06 -33.29
N LEU A 944 -29.63 37.72 -34.28
CA LEU A 944 -30.12 37.06 -35.49
C LEU A 944 -28.97 36.42 -36.30
N GLN A 945 -27.80 37.05 -36.33
CA GLN A 945 -26.58 36.47 -36.91
C GLN A 945 -26.09 35.23 -36.13
N TYR A 946 -26.12 35.27 -34.80
CA TYR A 946 -25.77 34.14 -33.93
C TYR A 946 -26.75 32.96 -34.09
N GLU A 947 -28.04 33.26 -34.26
CA GLU A 947 -29.11 32.28 -34.50
C GLU A 947 -29.10 31.73 -35.95
N GLY A 948 -28.23 32.23 -36.83
CA GLY A 948 -28.10 31.79 -38.23
C GLY A 948 -29.22 32.29 -39.15
N VAL A 949 -30.00 33.27 -38.70
CA VAL A 949 -31.10 33.87 -39.47
C VAL A 949 -30.53 34.90 -40.45
N ALA A 950 -30.48 34.52 -41.73
CA ALA A 950 -29.91 35.38 -42.77
C ALA A 950 -30.82 36.54 -43.19
N VAL A 951 -32.13 36.46 -42.92
CA VAL A 951 -33.15 37.40 -43.40
C VAL A 951 -34.08 37.84 -42.26
N MET A 952 -34.26 39.15 -42.11
CA MET A 952 -35.14 39.79 -41.13
C MET A 952 -36.23 40.58 -41.86
N LYS A 953 -37.47 40.53 -41.34
CA LYS A 953 -38.55 41.42 -41.77
C LYS A 953 -38.45 42.75 -41.00
N MET A 954 -38.33 43.86 -41.72
CA MET A 954 -38.50 45.23 -41.21
C MET A 954 -39.89 45.76 -41.61
N PHE A 955 -40.56 46.48 -40.71
CA PHE A 955 -41.89 47.07 -40.95
C PHE A 955 -42.97 46.04 -41.34
N ASP A 956 -42.80 44.77 -40.94
CA ASP A 956 -43.62 43.62 -41.36
C ASP A 956 -43.80 43.40 -42.88
N LYS A 957 -43.17 44.22 -43.72
CA LYS A 957 -43.33 44.22 -45.17
C LYS A 957 -42.00 44.14 -45.94
N ALA A 958 -40.87 44.60 -45.38
CA ALA A 958 -39.59 44.63 -46.08
C ALA A 958 -38.63 43.52 -45.59
N LYS A 959 -38.22 42.59 -46.45
CA LYS A 959 -37.22 41.57 -46.11
C LYS A 959 -35.80 42.08 -46.35
N VAL A 960 -34.93 41.95 -45.35
CA VAL A 960 -33.58 42.52 -45.33
C VAL A 960 -32.56 41.46 -44.92
N ASN A 961 -31.41 41.41 -45.59
CA ASN A 961 -30.32 40.51 -45.25
C ASN A 961 -29.56 41.02 -44.01
N VAL A 962 -29.59 40.23 -42.93
CA VAL A 962 -29.03 40.58 -41.62
C VAL A 962 -27.51 40.77 -41.70
N ASN A 963 -26.80 39.87 -42.38
CA ASN A 963 -25.33 39.91 -42.46
C ASN A 963 -24.83 41.14 -43.25
N LEU A 964 -25.48 41.45 -44.37
CA LEU A 964 -25.12 42.60 -45.20
C LEU A 964 -25.54 43.93 -44.56
N LEU A 965 -26.65 43.94 -43.79
CA LEU A 965 -27.06 45.09 -42.99
C LEU A 965 -26.06 45.39 -41.87
N ILE A 966 -25.61 44.37 -41.14
CA ILE A 966 -24.55 44.49 -40.13
C ILE A 966 -23.27 45.05 -40.77
N PHE A 967 -22.87 44.50 -41.92
CA PHE A 967 -21.70 44.99 -42.65
C PHE A 967 -21.85 46.47 -43.07
N LEU A 968 -23.03 46.87 -43.55
CA LEU A 968 -23.31 48.25 -43.93
C LEU A 968 -23.30 49.21 -42.73
N LEU A 969 -23.85 48.80 -41.58
CA LEU A 969 -23.83 49.57 -40.34
C LEU A 969 -22.41 49.69 -39.77
N ASN A 970 -21.63 48.60 -39.78
CA ASN A 970 -20.24 48.59 -39.31
C ASN A 970 -19.34 49.50 -40.16
N LYS A 971 -19.46 49.42 -41.48
CA LYS A 971 -18.68 50.23 -42.42
C LYS A 971 -18.97 51.74 -42.32
N LYS A 972 -20.17 52.12 -41.87
CA LYS A 972 -20.63 53.52 -41.89
C LYS A 972 -20.69 54.20 -40.53
N PHE A 973 -21.07 53.49 -39.47
CA PHE A 973 -21.26 54.06 -38.13
C PHE A 973 -20.19 53.64 -37.12
N PHE A 974 -19.57 52.46 -37.26
CA PHE A 974 -18.65 51.90 -36.24
C PHE A 974 -17.17 51.86 -36.65
N LYS A 975 -16.73 52.64 -37.66
CA LYS A 975 -15.37 52.65 -38.23
C LYS A 975 -14.27 52.09 -37.29
N LYS A 976 -13.93 50.81 -37.49
CA LYS A 976 -12.59 50.26 -37.43
C LYS A 976 -12.41 49.37 -38.66
#